data_AF-A0A6J8EAY6-F1
#
_entry.id   AF-A0A6J8EAY6-F1
#
_cell.length_a   1.000
_cell.length_b   1.000
_cell.length_c   1.000
_cell.angle_alpha   90.00
_cell.angle_beta   90.00
_cell.angle_gamma   90.00
#
_symmetry.space_group_name_H-M   'P 1'
#
loop_
_entity.id
_entity.type
_entity.pdbx_description
1 polymer ?
#
loop_
_entity_poly.entity_id
_entity_poly.type
_entity_poly.pdbx_seq_one_letter_code
_entity_poly.pdbx_strand_id
1 'polypeptide(L)'
;MPPLEWDKVMSAKVASLSDDQIEEFYESMIGFNVDDVAETGKLQKLFDVAKVVMKSKHEAMEEEAKEAATKDKQAQSKIKELEKKVAELEKYGPETGGAAGGTARVLRENVSELEKQIDDFQSEIKDLRKDLASEKIAAEKYSERISELEKDMKDLRQDNDQMRQDITDYKMQLQSQASGMATRRGDEADFREKLAKRNHELAEAMEELQNLTDANEAFERQIADLQRNLDDAVNQMDKTTEDYLKLKKVLEQSDAVTDKLREENDVLNAQVADLNEQVQSKTDADDAIMVAVNEKIEEWRDILTQKDAVIIELQGKNFALNENLIAATMDTDKASVAALSKVIKDKDKQIEELTDQIKVYVDEMEANAALMEDMKGELQRTGTGPGDQQQKRIRELTNEIKYLKQKLKDHDTDLTKAEDDARDKDKELIDALERMSKYESGEYGLAEAVQEIKDCKHQVRIRDRQIEELTQVINKIEMKFNDLEEENEDLRYRLGLDPREPIDLTEFKANKSKRKEEEKALNFILQREIEKLEDERIDLKKKMRKMAQTIGQRAVALGLPAEDMIAVMDFQEELKTQRLQKTGPSIATSIRKEVEKEESQIKVNQVQLREGEQKLGTGLKEVNRKGPNIFTGLMIIHEVQRENFKEIDNLYRENAKFKSRTDQLEKENKQLEQGLKEVIENLKTYSPEKGEVETQMQFPTLEKMLAAIEAKNLLGNYDTSLSEGTSR
;
A
#
# COMPACT_ATOMS: atom_id res chain seq x y z
N MET A 1 12.51 58.84 -10.25
CA MET A 1 12.29 58.89 -8.79
C MET A 1 11.95 57.48 -8.33
N PRO A 2 12.55 56.99 -7.23
CA PRO A 2 12.28 55.65 -6.73
C PRO A 2 10.82 55.53 -6.27
N PRO A 3 10.15 54.39 -6.51
CA PRO A 3 8.79 54.13 -6.03
C PRO A 3 8.76 53.98 -4.51
N LEU A 4 7.65 54.35 -3.87
CA LEU A 4 7.48 54.27 -2.42
C LEU A 4 7.49 52.80 -1.95
N GLU A 5 8.52 52.39 -1.21
CA GLU A 5 8.64 51.04 -0.64
C GLU A 5 7.80 50.90 0.63
N TRP A 6 6.57 50.40 0.50
CA TRP A 6 5.61 50.25 1.61
C TRP A 6 6.13 49.41 2.77
N ASP A 7 6.94 48.38 2.52
CA ASP A 7 7.49 47.53 3.57
C ASP A 7 8.47 48.30 4.48
N LYS A 8 9.21 49.26 3.92
CA LYS A 8 10.08 50.16 4.70
C LYS A 8 9.29 51.20 5.48
N VAL A 9 8.24 51.78 4.88
CA VAL A 9 7.38 52.77 5.55
C VAL A 9 6.61 52.13 6.73
N MET A 10 6.15 50.89 6.57
CA MET A 10 5.41 50.18 7.62
C MET A 10 6.30 49.67 8.75
N SER A 11 7.55 49.26 8.45
CA SER A 11 8.52 48.81 9.45
C SER A 11 9.21 49.95 10.21
N ALA A 12 9.12 51.19 9.71
CA ALA A 12 9.70 52.36 10.36
C ALA A 12 9.06 52.67 11.73
N LYS A 13 9.92 52.81 12.76
CA LYS A 13 9.53 53.31 14.09
C LYS A 13 9.59 54.82 14.09
N VAL A 14 8.43 55.47 14.10
CA VAL A 14 8.25 56.95 14.00
C VAL A 14 9.04 57.72 15.06
N ALA A 15 9.35 57.12 16.21
CA ALA A 15 10.10 57.75 17.29
C ALA A 15 11.64 57.72 17.14
N SER A 16 12.19 56.97 16.18
CA SER A 16 13.65 56.75 16.08
C SER A 16 14.11 56.63 14.61
N LEU A 17 13.66 57.55 13.76
CA LEU A 17 14.15 57.66 12.39
C LEU A 17 15.54 58.31 12.38
N SER A 18 16.48 57.76 11.60
CA SER A 18 17.79 58.39 11.38
C SER A 18 17.72 59.47 10.31
N ASP A 19 18.67 60.40 10.30
CA ASP A 19 18.70 61.50 9.31
C ASP A 19 18.78 60.99 7.86
N ASP A 20 19.52 59.91 7.62
CA ASP A 20 19.59 59.26 6.30
C ASP A 20 18.23 58.68 5.86
N GLN A 21 17.47 58.11 6.80
CA GLN A 21 16.12 57.58 6.53
C GLN A 21 15.12 58.71 6.30
N ILE A 22 15.29 59.85 6.99
CA ILE A 22 14.46 61.04 6.81
C ILE A 22 14.64 61.59 5.39
N GLU A 23 15.86 61.62 4.87
CA GLU A 23 16.14 62.08 3.50
C GLU A 23 15.58 61.11 2.44
N GLU A 24 15.79 59.80 2.62
CA GLU A 24 15.25 58.75 1.72
C GLU A 24 13.72 58.80 1.66
N PHE A 25 13.05 58.98 2.82
CA PHE A 25 11.59 59.11 2.87
C PHE A 25 11.11 60.44 2.29
N TYR A 26 11.85 61.54 2.46
CA TYR A 26 11.52 62.84 1.86
C TYR A 26 11.52 62.77 0.32
N GLU A 27 12.57 62.22 -0.29
CA GLU A 27 12.65 62.06 -1.75
C GLU A 27 11.54 61.14 -2.29
N SER A 28 11.22 60.08 -1.55
CA SER A 28 10.19 59.11 -1.93
C SER A 28 8.76 59.68 -1.78
N MET A 29 8.53 60.61 -0.86
CA MET A 29 7.23 61.26 -0.63
C MET A 29 6.89 62.33 -1.67
N ILE A 30 7.88 63.04 -2.23
CA ILE A 30 7.65 64.12 -3.21
C ILE A 30 6.99 63.59 -4.50
N GLY A 31 7.31 62.37 -4.89
CA GLY A 31 6.79 61.74 -6.13
C GLY A 31 5.53 60.91 -5.95
N PHE A 32 4.96 60.80 -4.75
CA PHE A 32 3.86 59.89 -4.45
C PHE A 32 2.48 60.52 -4.73
N ASN A 33 1.63 59.83 -5.48
CA ASN A 33 0.24 60.23 -5.72
C ASN A 33 -0.72 59.45 -4.81
N VAL A 34 -1.66 60.16 -4.18
CA VAL A 34 -2.56 59.62 -3.15
C VAL A 34 -3.66 58.72 -3.73
N ASP A 35 -3.95 58.85 -5.03
CA ASP A 35 -5.01 58.11 -5.71
C ASP A 35 -4.76 56.59 -5.83
N ASP A 36 -3.51 56.13 -5.64
CA ASP A 36 -3.10 54.73 -5.87
C ASP A 36 -3.24 53.81 -4.63
N VAL A 37 -3.80 54.29 -3.50
CA VAL A 37 -3.87 53.50 -2.25
C VAL A 37 -5.27 53.48 -1.64
N ALA A 38 -5.86 52.29 -1.57
CA ALA A 38 -7.19 52.05 -0.99
C ALA A 38 -7.17 51.75 0.54
N GLU A 39 -6.01 51.48 1.14
CA GLU A 39 -5.90 51.10 2.55
C GLU A 39 -5.65 52.31 3.48
N THR A 40 -6.62 52.60 4.35
CA THR A 40 -6.57 53.72 5.32
C THR A 40 -5.42 53.61 6.33
N GLY A 41 -5.02 52.39 6.72
CA GLY A 41 -3.91 52.16 7.66
C GLY A 41 -2.53 52.54 7.09
N LYS A 42 -2.32 52.32 5.78
CA LYS A 42 -1.08 52.70 5.08
C LYS A 42 -0.96 54.22 4.96
N LEU A 43 -2.08 54.91 4.68
CA LEU A 43 -2.13 56.37 4.65
C LEU A 43 -1.88 57.00 6.02
N GLN A 44 -2.41 56.42 7.10
CA GLN A 44 -2.17 56.91 8.45
C GLN A 44 -0.69 56.80 8.85
N LYS A 45 -0.06 55.65 8.55
CA LYS A 45 1.37 55.45 8.81
C LYS A 45 2.25 56.38 7.98
N LEU A 46 1.91 56.59 6.71
CA LEU A 46 2.60 57.54 5.83
C LEU A 46 2.52 58.97 6.38
N PHE A 47 1.35 59.38 6.88
CA PHE A 47 1.14 60.69 7.49
C PHE A 47 1.98 60.87 8.77
N ASP A 48 2.08 59.85 9.61
CA ASP A 48 2.91 59.90 10.82
C ASP A 48 4.41 60.04 10.50
N VAL A 49 4.89 59.32 9.48
CA VAL A 49 6.29 59.46 9.00
C VAL A 49 6.51 60.83 8.37
N ALA A 50 5.57 61.33 7.56
CA ALA A 50 5.65 62.65 6.91
C ALA A 50 5.73 63.79 7.94
N LYS A 51 5.01 63.67 9.07
CA LYS A 51 5.04 64.66 10.15
C LYS A 51 6.43 64.79 10.79
N VAL A 52 7.16 63.68 10.93
CA VAL A 52 8.54 63.68 11.48
C VAL A 52 9.52 64.25 10.46
N VAL A 53 9.40 63.85 9.19
CA VAL A 53 10.24 64.35 8.10
C VAL A 53 10.10 65.87 7.94
N MET A 54 8.86 66.38 7.94
CA MET A 54 8.60 67.82 7.83
C MET A 54 9.14 68.62 9.02
N LYS A 55 9.10 68.04 10.24
CA LYS A 55 9.65 68.71 11.43
C LYS A 55 11.18 68.82 11.36
N SER A 56 11.87 67.76 10.96
CA SER A 56 13.34 67.77 10.79
C SER A 56 13.79 68.72 9.67
N LYS A 57 13.09 68.73 8.52
CA LYS A 57 13.39 69.69 7.45
C LYS A 57 13.13 71.15 7.84
N HIS A 58 12.11 71.41 8.66
CA HIS A 58 11.85 72.75 9.18
C HIS A 58 12.98 73.23 10.12
N GLU A 59 13.47 72.35 11.00
CA GLU A 59 14.59 72.64 11.90
C GLU A 59 15.89 72.93 11.12
N ALA A 60 16.19 72.15 10.07
CA ALA A 60 17.33 72.38 9.19
C ALA A 60 17.26 73.72 8.43
N MET A 61 16.07 74.08 7.93
CA MET A 61 15.84 75.36 7.25
C MET A 61 16.00 76.56 8.21
N GLU A 62 15.58 76.41 9.47
CA GLU A 62 15.72 77.48 10.48
C GLU A 62 17.19 77.71 10.86
N GLU A 63 18.01 76.66 10.84
CA GLU A 63 19.44 76.74 11.13
C GLU A 63 20.23 77.42 9.99
N GLU A 64 19.93 77.08 8.72
CA GLU A 64 20.51 77.78 7.56
C GLU A 64 20.13 79.28 7.52
N ALA A 65 18.90 79.63 7.89
CA ALA A 65 18.46 81.02 7.96
C ALA A 65 19.23 81.83 9.02
N LYS A 66 19.60 81.20 10.15
CA LYS A 66 20.41 81.84 11.20
C LYS A 66 21.86 82.04 10.74
N GLU A 67 22.44 81.10 10.00
CA GLU A 67 23.79 81.27 9.44
C GLU A 67 23.85 82.42 8.44
N ALA A 68 22.88 82.53 7.53
CA ALA A 68 22.84 83.61 6.54
C ALA A 68 22.78 85.01 7.21
N ALA A 69 22.00 85.15 8.29
CA ALA A 69 21.90 86.39 9.05
C ALA A 69 23.21 86.79 9.76
N THR A 70 24.07 85.84 10.13
CA THR A 70 25.38 86.13 10.75
C THR A 70 26.42 86.59 9.72
N LYS A 71 26.41 86.02 8.51
CA LYS A 71 27.32 86.40 7.42
C LYS A 71 27.03 87.83 6.91
N ASP A 72 25.76 88.24 6.88
CA ASP A 72 25.36 89.59 6.43
C ASP A 72 25.82 90.70 7.42
N LYS A 73 25.78 90.43 8.73
CA LYS A 73 26.33 91.35 9.75
C LYS A 73 27.85 91.54 9.64
N GLN A 74 28.59 90.51 9.23
CA GLN A 74 30.06 90.60 9.04
C GLN A 74 30.44 91.38 7.76
N ALA A 75 29.61 91.33 6.72
CA ALA A 75 29.84 92.11 5.51
C ALA A 75 29.65 93.62 5.77
N GLN A 76 28.61 93.99 6.53
CA GLN A 76 28.33 95.40 6.85
C GLN A 76 29.41 96.06 7.72
N SER A 77 30.10 95.31 8.60
CA SER A 77 31.21 95.87 9.40
C SER A 77 32.46 96.15 8.55
N LYS A 78 32.74 95.31 7.54
CA LYS A 78 33.90 95.49 6.65
C LYS A 78 33.72 96.67 5.69
N ILE A 79 32.49 96.94 5.23
CA ILE A 79 32.19 98.08 4.35
C ILE A 79 32.47 99.42 5.07
N LYS A 80 32.03 99.56 6.33
CA LYS A 80 32.29 100.76 7.15
C LYS A 80 33.78 101.02 7.41
N GLU A 81 34.60 99.96 7.42
CA GLU A 81 36.04 100.06 7.63
C GLU A 81 36.79 100.55 6.37
N LEU A 82 36.27 100.21 5.18
CA LEU A 82 36.82 100.65 3.89
C LEU A 82 36.44 102.10 3.57
N GLU A 83 35.23 102.54 3.90
CA GLU A 83 34.80 103.94 3.71
C GLU A 83 35.69 104.94 4.49
N LYS A 84 36.18 104.53 5.67
CA LYS A 84 37.11 105.34 6.47
C LYS A 84 38.49 105.50 5.82
N LYS A 85 38.97 104.47 5.12
CA LYS A 85 40.29 104.48 4.47
C LYS A 85 40.31 105.28 3.17
N VAL A 86 39.18 105.37 2.47
CA VAL A 86 39.05 106.19 1.25
C VAL A 86 39.06 107.69 1.60
N ALA A 87 38.43 108.08 2.73
CA ALA A 87 38.41 109.48 3.17
C ALA A 87 39.78 110.04 3.61
N GLU A 88 40.76 109.18 3.96
CA GLU A 88 42.11 109.60 4.35
C GLU A 88 43.05 109.82 3.15
N LEU A 89 42.73 109.27 1.97
CA LEU A 89 43.59 109.31 0.78
C LEU A 89 43.29 110.48 -0.18
N GLU A 90 42.17 111.19 -0.04
CA GLU A 90 41.81 112.34 -0.89
C GLU A 90 42.44 113.68 -0.44
N LYS A 91 43.31 113.71 0.57
CA LYS A 91 43.79 114.94 1.22
C LYS A 91 45.16 115.49 0.78
N TYR A 92 45.82 114.89 -0.22
CA TYR A 92 47.11 115.39 -0.73
C TYR A 92 47.16 115.39 -2.27
N GLY A 93 47.13 116.58 -2.88
CA GLY A 93 47.47 116.82 -4.28
C GLY A 93 48.51 117.95 -4.38
N PRO A 94 49.49 117.89 -5.32
CA PRO A 94 50.51 118.93 -5.43
C PRO A 94 50.23 119.89 -6.60
N GLU A 95 50.38 121.18 -6.34
CA GLU A 95 50.48 122.23 -7.35
C GLU A 95 51.89 122.85 -7.36
N THR A 96 52.17 123.50 -8.50
CA THR A 96 53.11 124.62 -8.76
C THR A 96 54.45 124.30 -9.40
N GLY A 97 54.66 124.93 -10.57
CA GLY A 97 55.95 125.12 -11.24
C GLY A 97 56.36 126.59 -11.29
N GLY A 98 57.58 126.86 -11.77
CA GLY A 98 57.96 128.18 -12.30
C GLY A 98 59.39 128.68 -12.04
N ALA A 99 60.25 128.50 -13.05
CA ALA A 99 61.34 129.39 -13.52
C ALA A 99 62.62 129.63 -12.67
N ALA A 100 63.78 129.22 -13.20
CA ALA A 100 64.79 130.12 -13.79
C ALA A 100 66.13 129.40 -14.11
N GLY A 101 66.58 129.48 -15.37
CA GLY A 101 67.97 129.82 -15.71
C GLY A 101 69.13 128.85 -15.46
N GLY A 102 68.91 127.62 -14.96
CA GLY A 102 69.93 126.54 -14.89
C GLY A 102 69.55 125.29 -15.70
N THR A 103 68.40 125.36 -16.38
CA THR A 103 67.61 124.22 -16.82
C THR A 103 68.10 123.54 -18.10
N ALA A 104 69.05 124.08 -18.86
CA ALA A 104 69.44 123.46 -20.14
C ALA A 104 70.36 122.22 -20.01
N ARG A 105 70.97 121.99 -18.83
CA ARG A 105 71.76 120.77 -18.54
C ARG A 105 70.89 119.73 -17.83
N VAL A 106 70.11 120.15 -16.83
CA VAL A 106 69.13 119.30 -16.14
C VAL A 106 68.02 118.84 -17.08
N LEU A 107 67.54 119.66 -18.02
CA LEU A 107 66.59 119.21 -19.04
C LEU A 107 67.23 118.26 -20.06
N ARG A 108 68.54 118.37 -20.34
CA ARG A 108 69.23 117.39 -21.22
C ARG A 108 69.45 116.06 -20.52
N GLU A 109 69.74 116.11 -19.22
CA GLU A 109 69.87 114.93 -18.36
C GLU A 109 68.50 114.25 -18.18
N ASN A 110 67.44 115.03 -17.92
CA ASN A 110 66.06 114.54 -17.90
C ASN A 110 65.58 114.03 -19.27
N VAL A 111 65.99 114.68 -20.37
CA VAL A 111 65.68 114.18 -21.73
C VAL A 111 66.43 112.88 -22.00
N SER A 112 67.69 112.75 -21.58
CA SER A 112 68.45 111.50 -21.69
C SER A 112 67.87 110.38 -20.81
N GLU A 113 67.36 110.71 -19.62
CA GLU A 113 66.63 109.77 -18.76
C GLU A 113 65.28 109.36 -19.36
N LEU A 114 64.55 110.30 -19.97
CA LEU A 114 63.30 110.01 -20.67
C LEU A 114 63.55 109.18 -21.95
N GLU A 115 64.63 109.44 -22.69
CA GLU A 115 65.05 108.62 -23.82
C GLU A 115 65.39 107.19 -23.37
N LYS A 116 66.11 107.05 -22.26
CA LYS A 116 66.38 105.74 -21.66
C LYS A 116 65.11 105.03 -21.22
N GLN A 117 64.16 105.74 -20.60
CA GLN A 117 62.85 105.19 -20.25
C GLN A 117 62.05 104.77 -21.48
N ILE A 118 62.13 105.53 -22.57
CA ILE A 118 61.51 105.16 -23.84
C ILE A 118 62.14 103.89 -24.40
N ASP A 119 63.46 103.74 -24.34
CA ASP A 119 64.15 102.52 -24.78
C ASP A 119 63.80 101.32 -23.89
N ASP A 120 63.74 101.50 -22.56
CA ASP A 120 63.32 100.48 -21.61
C ASP A 120 61.87 100.04 -21.88
N PHE A 121 60.94 100.98 -22.09
CA PHE A 121 59.55 100.68 -22.47
C PHE A 121 59.44 100.04 -23.86
N GLN A 122 60.29 100.41 -24.81
CA GLN A 122 60.33 99.74 -26.11
C GLN A 122 60.82 98.30 -26.00
N SER A 123 61.79 98.02 -25.13
CA SER A 123 62.24 96.67 -24.81
C SER A 123 61.13 95.86 -24.14
N GLU A 124 60.45 96.46 -23.15
CA GLU A 124 59.33 95.81 -22.46
C GLU A 124 58.16 95.50 -23.42
N ILE A 125 57.81 96.43 -24.31
CA ILE A 125 56.80 96.20 -25.35
C ILE A 125 57.23 95.05 -26.28
N LYS A 126 58.52 94.92 -26.59
CA LYS A 126 59.03 93.83 -27.43
C LYS A 126 58.93 92.48 -26.72
N ASP A 127 59.24 92.43 -25.42
CA ASP A 127 59.14 91.21 -24.61
C ASP A 127 57.67 90.81 -24.41
N LEU A 128 56.79 91.76 -24.07
CA LEU A 128 55.34 91.52 -23.98
C LEU A 128 54.75 91.03 -25.31
N ARG A 129 55.23 91.53 -26.46
CA ARG A 129 54.81 91.02 -27.77
C ARG A 129 55.28 89.58 -28.01
N LYS A 130 56.46 89.21 -27.52
CA LYS A 130 56.99 87.85 -27.63
C LYS A 130 56.19 86.89 -26.73
N ASP A 131 55.89 87.29 -25.51
CA ASP A 131 55.08 86.52 -24.57
C ASP A 131 53.66 86.34 -25.12
N LEU A 132 53.03 87.41 -25.63
CA LEU A 132 51.74 87.35 -26.31
C LEU A 132 51.76 86.40 -27.51
N ALA A 133 52.84 86.38 -28.30
CA ALA A 133 52.98 85.44 -29.42
C ALA A 133 53.08 83.99 -28.93
N SER A 134 53.81 83.74 -27.84
CA SER A 134 53.92 82.41 -27.24
C SER A 134 52.60 81.92 -26.63
N GLU A 135 51.84 82.81 -25.99
CA GLU A 135 50.53 82.50 -25.45
C GLU A 135 49.51 82.20 -26.55
N LYS A 136 49.57 82.91 -27.68
CA LYS A 136 48.75 82.59 -28.86
C LYS A 136 49.02 81.19 -29.39
N ILE A 137 50.29 80.80 -29.49
CA ILE A 137 50.67 79.44 -29.91
C ILE A 137 50.18 78.39 -28.90
N ALA A 138 50.24 78.68 -27.60
CA ALA A 138 49.71 77.79 -26.57
C ALA A 138 48.18 77.68 -26.66
N ALA A 139 47.48 78.80 -26.84
CA ALA A 139 46.03 78.85 -27.02
C ALA A 139 45.56 78.08 -28.26
N GLU A 140 46.28 78.19 -29.39
CA GLU A 140 46.01 77.41 -30.60
C GLU A 140 46.14 75.90 -30.32
N LYS A 141 47.21 75.46 -29.65
CA LYS A 141 47.39 74.05 -29.26
C LYS A 141 46.29 73.54 -28.33
N TYR A 142 45.86 74.36 -27.36
CA TYR A 142 44.75 73.99 -26.49
C TYR A 142 43.43 73.91 -27.27
N SER A 143 43.20 74.81 -28.22
CA SER A 143 42.03 74.77 -29.10
C SER A 143 42.01 73.52 -29.98
N GLU A 144 43.14 73.13 -30.56
CA GLU A 144 43.28 71.88 -31.32
C GLU A 144 42.98 70.67 -30.43
N ARG A 145 43.53 70.65 -29.21
CA ARG A 145 43.30 69.54 -28.26
C ARG A 145 41.84 69.44 -27.82
N ILE A 146 41.16 70.57 -27.64
CA ILE A 146 39.72 70.60 -27.32
C ILE A 146 38.93 70.02 -28.49
N SER A 147 39.24 70.44 -29.73
CA SER A 147 38.58 69.92 -30.94
C SER A 147 38.75 68.40 -31.11
N GLU A 148 39.95 67.86 -30.84
CA GLU A 148 40.19 66.42 -30.83
C GLU A 148 39.35 65.69 -29.78
N LEU A 149 39.34 66.20 -28.54
CA LEU A 149 38.56 65.59 -27.45
C LEU A 149 37.06 65.66 -27.70
N GLU A 150 36.56 66.73 -28.32
CA GLU A 150 35.17 66.84 -28.74
C GLU A 150 34.80 65.81 -29.81
N LYS A 151 35.70 65.55 -30.76
CA LYS A 151 35.52 64.50 -31.77
C LYS A 151 35.50 63.11 -31.12
N ASP A 152 36.46 62.79 -30.26
CA ASP A 152 36.52 61.51 -29.56
C ASP A 152 35.27 61.30 -28.68
N MET A 153 34.78 62.35 -28.01
CA MET A 153 33.53 62.30 -27.25
C MET A 153 32.32 62.00 -28.14
N LYS A 154 32.28 62.55 -29.35
CA LYS A 154 31.19 62.28 -30.29
C LYS A 154 31.22 60.83 -30.77
N ASP A 155 32.39 60.32 -31.12
CA ASP A 155 32.57 58.95 -31.60
C ASP A 155 32.21 57.95 -30.48
N LEU A 156 32.67 58.18 -29.24
CA LEU A 156 32.31 57.36 -28.08
C LEU A 156 30.81 57.38 -27.76
N ARG A 157 30.11 58.51 -27.97
CA ARG A 157 28.66 58.58 -27.81
C ARG A 157 27.95 57.74 -28.86
N GLN A 158 28.39 57.81 -30.11
CA GLN A 158 27.83 57.00 -31.20
C GLN A 158 28.04 55.50 -30.94
N ASP A 159 29.22 55.11 -30.48
CA ASP A 159 29.50 53.72 -30.09
C ASP A 159 28.62 53.28 -28.90
N ASN A 160 28.40 54.15 -27.92
CA ASN A 160 27.51 53.83 -26.79
C ASN A 160 26.07 53.62 -27.24
N ASP A 161 25.57 54.46 -28.15
CA ASP A 161 24.23 54.35 -28.71
C ASP A 161 24.07 53.06 -29.54
N GLN A 162 25.08 52.71 -30.35
CA GLN A 162 25.09 51.44 -31.07
C GLN A 162 25.06 50.24 -30.12
N MET A 163 25.90 50.23 -29.09
CA MET A 163 25.92 49.15 -28.10
C MET A 163 24.58 49.04 -27.35
N ARG A 164 23.91 50.16 -27.06
CA ARG A 164 22.56 50.15 -26.46
C ARG A 164 21.52 49.54 -27.39
N GLN A 165 21.61 49.80 -28.69
CA GLN A 165 20.73 49.18 -29.69
C GLN A 165 20.98 47.67 -29.76
N ASP A 166 22.24 47.24 -29.85
CA ASP A 166 22.61 45.82 -29.89
C ASP A 166 22.13 45.07 -28.62
N ILE A 167 22.27 45.68 -27.43
CA ILE A 167 21.74 45.12 -26.18
C ILE A 167 20.22 44.96 -26.25
N THR A 168 19.51 45.90 -26.87
CA THR A 168 18.05 45.85 -27.01
C THR A 168 17.63 44.72 -27.96
N ASP A 169 18.33 44.57 -29.08
CA ASP A 169 18.07 43.51 -30.06
C ASP A 169 18.36 42.12 -29.46
N TYR A 170 19.47 41.97 -28.73
CA TYR A 170 19.78 40.72 -28.01
C TYR A 170 18.75 40.41 -26.93
N LYS A 171 18.26 41.41 -26.20
CA LYS A 171 17.16 41.21 -25.23
C LYS A 171 15.89 40.74 -25.93
N MET A 172 15.54 41.31 -27.08
CA MET A 172 14.35 40.92 -27.83
C MET A 172 14.46 39.49 -28.38
N GLN A 173 15.65 39.09 -28.87
CA GLN A 173 15.91 37.70 -29.25
C GLN A 173 15.80 36.74 -28.07
N LEU A 174 16.39 37.08 -26.92
CA LEU A 174 16.30 36.26 -25.70
C LEU A 174 14.85 36.12 -25.23
N GLN A 175 14.06 37.20 -25.28
CA GLN A 175 12.65 37.17 -24.92
C GLN A 175 11.83 36.29 -25.89
N SER A 176 12.10 36.37 -27.20
CA SER A 176 11.47 35.50 -28.19
C SER A 176 11.86 34.04 -28.03
N GLN A 177 13.10 33.75 -27.64
CA GLN A 177 13.55 32.39 -27.35
C GLN A 177 12.91 31.87 -26.07
N ALA A 178 12.80 32.70 -25.04
CA ALA A 178 12.14 32.38 -23.78
C ALA A 178 10.64 32.07 -23.98
N SER A 179 9.93 32.87 -24.78
CA SER A 179 8.53 32.61 -25.11
C SER A 179 8.36 31.33 -25.93
N GLY A 180 9.22 31.08 -26.93
CA GLY A 180 9.22 29.83 -27.70
C GLY A 180 9.50 28.59 -26.84
N MET A 181 10.39 28.70 -25.85
CA MET A 181 10.65 27.63 -24.88
C MET A 181 9.49 27.42 -23.91
N ALA A 182 8.79 28.49 -23.51
CA ALA A 182 7.60 28.39 -22.67
C ALA A 182 6.44 27.68 -23.39
N THR A 183 6.19 28.01 -24.67
CA THR A 183 5.18 27.29 -25.48
C THR A 183 5.53 25.82 -25.64
N ARG A 184 6.80 25.50 -25.97
CA ARG A 184 7.25 24.10 -26.08
C ARG A 184 7.12 23.33 -24.77
N ARG A 185 7.40 23.97 -23.62
CA ARG A 185 7.18 23.37 -22.29
C ARG A 185 5.70 23.13 -22.00
N GLY A 186 4.82 24.02 -22.44
CA GLY A 186 3.37 23.83 -22.37
C GLY A 186 2.91 22.63 -23.19
N ASP A 187 3.32 22.57 -24.47
CA ASP A 187 2.98 21.44 -25.34
C ASP A 187 3.53 20.11 -24.78
N GLU A 188 4.75 20.11 -24.24
CA GLU A 188 5.36 18.93 -23.62
C GLU A 188 4.61 18.49 -22.35
N ALA A 189 4.09 19.44 -21.56
CA ALA A 189 3.24 19.13 -20.42
C ALA A 189 1.91 18.51 -20.86
N ASP A 190 1.27 19.05 -21.91
CA ASP A 190 0.03 18.51 -22.47
C ASP A 190 0.22 17.12 -23.06
N PHE A 191 1.37 16.85 -23.71
CA PHE A 191 1.71 15.51 -24.21
C PHE A 191 1.94 14.54 -23.05
N ARG A 192 2.63 14.94 -21.98
CA ARG A 192 2.80 14.11 -20.79
C ARG A 192 1.46 13.81 -20.12
N GLU A 193 0.56 14.80 -20.02
CA GLU A 193 -0.78 14.60 -19.47
C GLU A 193 -1.60 13.62 -20.30
N LYS A 194 -1.60 13.77 -21.64
CA LYS A 194 -2.26 12.82 -22.55
C LYS A 194 -1.68 11.42 -22.43
N LEU A 195 -0.36 11.30 -22.30
CA LEU A 195 0.32 10.01 -22.15
C LEU A 195 0.00 9.37 -20.80
N ALA A 196 -0.08 10.15 -19.72
CA ALA A 196 -0.53 9.68 -18.41
C ALA A 196 -1.99 9.20 -18.43
N LYS A 197 -2.90 9.95 -19.07
CA LYS A 197 -4.30 9.52 -19.25
C LYS A 197 -4.39 8.21 -20.04
N ARG A 198 -3.63 8.09 -21.13
CA ARG A 198 -3.61 6.86 -21.95
C ARG A 198 -3.01 5.67 -21.21
N ASN A 199 -1.98 5.89 -20.39
CA ASN A 199 -1.43 4.84 -19.53
C ASN A 199 -2.42 4.41 -18.45
N HIS A 200 -3.21 5.34 -17.92
CA HIS A 200 -4.27 5.03 -16.95
C HIS A 200 -5.41 4.23 -17.61
N GLU A 201 -5.92 4.69 -18.75
CA GLU A 201 -6.93 3.96 -19.55
C GLU A 201 -6.43 2.55 -19.94
N LEU A 202 -5.14 2.41 -20.28
CA LEU A 202 -4.54 1.10 -20.57
C LEU A 202 -4.48 0.20 -19.33
N ALA A 203 -4.16 0.75 -18.16
CA ALA A 203 -4.14 -0.01 -16.91
C ALA A 203 -5.55 -0.48 -16.52
N GLU A 204 -6.56 0.37 -16.67
CA GLU A 204 -7.97 0.01 -16.45
C GLU A 204 -8.40 -1.09 -17.42
N ALA A 205 -8.05 -0.99 -18.70
CA ALA A 205 -8.35 -2.03 -19.68
C ALA A 205 -7.62 -3.36 -19.38
N MET A 206 -6.40 -3.32 -18.85
CA MET A 206 -5.67 -4.51 -18.41
C MET A 206 -6.33 -5.16 -17.19
N GLU A 207 -6.82 -4.36 -16.24
CA GLU A 207 -7.55 -4.86 -15.07
C GLU A 207 -8.89 -5.46 -15.48
N GLU A 208 -9.62 -4.83 -16.40
CA GLU A 208 -10.87 -5.39 -16.95
C GLU A 208 -10.62 -6.70 -17.69
N LEU A 209 -9.55 -6.78 -18.50
CA LEU A 209 -9.16 -8.03 -19.16
C LEU A 209 -8.81 -9.12 -18.14
N GLN A 210 -8.05 -8.81 -17.08
CA GLN A 210 -7.74 -9.79 -16.03
C GLN A 210 -9.01 -10.28 -15.33
N ASN A 211 -9.92 -9.37 -14.97
CA ASN A 211 -11.19 -9.71 -14.33
C ASN A 211 -12.06 -10.61 -15.23
N LEU A 212 -12.11 -10.33 -16.54
CA LEU A 212 -12.81 -11.17 -17.51
C LEU A 212 -12.13 -12.53 -17.70
N THR A 213 -10.79 -12.58 -17.68
CA THR A 213 -10.03 -13.84 -17.72
C THR A 213 -10.30 -14.68 -16.48
N ASP A 214 -10.24 -14.10 -15.28
CA ASP A 214 -10.54 -14.80 -14.03
C ASP A 214 -11.98 -15.32 -13.99
N ALA A 215 -12.94 -14.53 -14.49
CA ALA A 215 -14.33 -14.95 -14.62
C ALA A 215 -14.50 -16.11 -15.62
N ASN A 216 -13.80 -16.07 -16.76
CA ASN A 216 -13.81 -17.17 -17.73
C ASN A 216 -13.18 -18.44 -17.14
N GLU A 217 -12.05 -18.34 -16.42
CA GLU A 217 -11.46 -19.49 -15.73
C GLU A 217 -12.41 -20.07 -14.68
N ALA A 218 -13.14 -19.22 -13.95
CA ALA A 218 -14.16 -19.68 -13.00
C ALA A 218 -15.31 -20.41 -13.70
N PHE A 219 -15.79 -19.91 -14.85
CA PHE A 219 -16.80 -20.59 -15.64
C PHE A 219 -16.29 -21.91 -16.24
N GLU A 220 -15.03 -21.97 -16.71
CA GLU A 220 -14.41 -23.21 -17.17
C GLU A 220 -14.32 -24.26 -16.06
N ARG A 221 -13.96 -23.86 -14.84
CA ARG A 221 -13.99 -24.76 -13.66
C ARG A 221 -15.40 -25.26 -13.37
N GLN A 222 -16.41 -24.38 -13.39
CA GLN A 222 -17.81 -24.78 -13.20
C GLN A 222 -18.29 -25.76 -14.28
N ILE A 223 -17.93 -25.52 -15.54
CA ILE A 223 -18.25 -26.45 -16.64
C ILE A 223 -17.58 -27.80 -16.41
N ALA A 224 -16.30 -27.82 -16.01
CA ALA A 224 -15.58 -29.06 -15.73
C ALA A 224 -16.18 -29.83 -14.56
N ASP A 225 -16.61 -29.14 -13.50
CA ASP A 225 -17.26 -29.78 -12.35
C ASP A 225 -18.66 -30.31 -12.70
N LEU A 226 -19.44 -29.57 -13.49
CA LEU A 226 -20.72 -30.06 -14.01
C LEU A 226 -20.54 -31.26 -14.95
N GLN A 227 -19.49 -31.26 -15.77
CA GLN A 227 -19.14 -32.42 -16.61
C GLN A 227 -18.79 -33.64 -15.76
N ARG A 228 -17.96 -33.50 -14.73
CA ARG A 228 -17.65 -34.60 -13.79
C ARG A 228 -18.89 -35.12 -13.08
N ASN A 229 -19.74 -34.23 -12.58
CA ASN A 229 -20.99 -34.63 -11.93
C ASN A 229 -21.92 -35.38 -12.88
N LEU A 230 -21.97 -34.98 -14.16
CA LEU A 230 -22.74 -35.68 -15.18
C LEU A 230 -22.13 -37.05 -15.49
N ASP A 231 -20.81 -37.15 -15.63
CA ASP A 231 -20.11 -38.42 -15.84
C ASP A 231 -20.31 -39.37 -14.65
N ASP A 232 -20.27 -38.86 -13.42
CA ASP A 232 -20.55 -39.64 -12.21
C ASP A 232 -22.01 -40.11 -12.16
N ALA A 233 -22.96 -39.25 -12.55
CA ALA A 233 -24.37 -39.62 -12.65
C ALA A 233 -24.61 -40.69 -13.73
N VAL A 234 -23.94 -40.58 -14.89
CA VAL A 234 -23.97 -41.60 -15.96
C VAL A 234 -23.37 -42.91 -15.46
N ASN A 235 -22.21 -42.87 -14.80
CA ASN A 235 -21.58 -44.05 -14.21
C ASN A 235 -22.47 -44.73 -13.14
N GLN A 236 -23.18 -43.94 -12.32
CA GLN A 236 -24.15 -44.48 -11.38
C GLN A 236 -25.35 -45.11 -12.11
N MET A 237 -25.86 -44.46 -13.15
CA MET A 237 -26.96 -44.98 -13.97
C MET A 237 -26.56 -46.30 -14.64
N ASP A 238 -25.35 -46.41 -15.18
CA ASP A 238 -24.81 -47.65 -15.77
C ASP A 238 -24.73 -48.77 -14.73
N LYS A 239 -24.21 -48.49 -13.53
CA LYS A 239 -24.19 -49.47 -12.41
C LYS A 239 -25.60 -49.93 -12.04
N THR A 240 -26.55 -49.00 -11.88
CA THR A 240 -27.94 -49.36 -11.57
C THR A 240 -28.59 -50.17 -12.70
N THR A 241 -28.22 -49.90 -13.96
CA THR A 241 -28.70 -50.66 -15.12
C THR A 241 -28.12 -52.07 -15.12
N GLU A 242 -26.83 -52.24 -14.82
CA GLU A 242 -26.22 -53.55 -14.64
C GLU A 242 -26.88 -54.35 -13.50
N ASP A 243 -27.15 -53.70 -12.37
CA ASP A 243 -27.80 -54.36 -11.23
C ASP A 243 -29.25 -54.72 -11.54
N TYR A 244 -29.97 -53.88 -12.28
CA TYR A 244 -31.29 -54.20 -12.81
C TYR A 244 -31.25 -55.41 -13.74
N LEU A 245 -30.27 -55.50 -14.64
CA LEU A 245 -30.10 -56.66 -15.53
C LEU A 245 -29.79 -57.94 -14.75
N LYS A 246 -28.94 -57.85 -13.71
CA LYS A 246 -28.67 -59.00 -12.81
C LYS A 246 -29.94 -59.44 -12.09
N LEU A 247 -30.70 -58.50 -11.51
CA LEU A 247 -31.93 -58.80 -10.80
C LEU A 247 -32.98 -59.40 -11.73
N LYS A 248 -33.10 -58.88 -12.96
CA LYS A 248 -33.98 -59.43 -13.99
C LYS A 248 -33.62 -60.88 -14.32
N LYS A 249 -32.33 -61.20 -14.44
CA LYS A 249 -31.88 -62.58 -14.67
C LYS A 249 -32.20 -63.50 -13.49
N VAL A 250 -32.05 -63.02 -12.25
CA VAL A 250 -32.43 -63.78 -11.05
C VAL A 250 -33.95 -64.01 -11.00
N LEU A 251 -34.74 -63.01 -11.38
CA LEU A 251 -36.20 -63.15 -11.49
C LEU A 251 -36.59 -64.19 -12.53
N GLU A 252 -36.03 -64.11 -13.75
CA GLU A 252 -36.25 -65.12 -14.80
C GLU A 252 -35.87 -66.54 -14.34
N GLN A 253 -34.79 -66.68 -13.57
CA GLN A 253 -34.40 -67.97 -12.98
C GLN A 253 -35.40 -68.44 -11.91
N SER A 254 -35.88 -67.52 -11.05
CA SER A 254 -36.88 -67.81 -10.03
C SER A 254 -38.22 -68.22 -10.65
N ASP A 255 -38.65 -67.54 -11.71
CA ASP A 255 -39.87 -67.86 -12.45
C ASP A 255 -39.75 -69.26 -13.08
N ALA A 256 -38.62 -69.57 -13.72
CA ALA A 256 -38.36 -70.89 -14.28
C ALA A 256 -38.35 -72.01 -13.22
N VAL A 257 -37.89 -71.73 -12.00
CA VAL A 257 -37.97 -72.68 -10.87
C VAL A 257 -39.41 -72.82 -10.39
N THR A 258 -40.15 -71.71 -10.30
CA THR A 258 -41.56 -71.70 -9.87
C THR A 258 -42.44 -72.47 -10.85
N ASP A 259 -42.21 -72.32 -12.15
CA ASP A 259 -42.93 -73.06 -13.19
C ASP A 259 -42.63 -74.57 -13.09
N LYS A 260 -41.38 -74.97 -12.86
CA LYS A 260 -41.04 -76.39 -12.60
C LYS A 260 -41.74 -76.94 -11.37
N LEU A 261 -41.77 -76.19 -10.27
CA LEU A 261 -42.47 -76.60 -9.05
C LEU A 261 -43.98 -76.66 -9.24
N ARG A 262 -44.55 -75.84 -10.13
CA ARG A 262 -45.96 -75.94 -10.53
C ARG A 262 -46.21 -77.20 -11.35
N GLU A 263 -45.38 -77.49 -12.35
CA GLU A 263 -45.48 -78.72 -13.14
C GLU A 263 -45.36 -79.98 -12.24
N GLU A 264 -44.42 -79.99 -11.30
CA GLU A 264 -44.28 -81.07 -10.33
C GLU A 264 -45.51 -81.20 -9.41
N ASN A 265 -46.06 -80.08 -8.92
CA ASN A 265 -47.30 -80.10 -8.15
C ASN A 265 -48.48 -80.63 -8.95
N ASP A 266 -48.62 -80.23 -10.22
CA ASP A 266 -49.69 -80.71 -11.09
C ASP A 266 -49.58 -82.22 -11.33
N VAL A 267 -48.37 -82.73 -11.52
CA VAL A 267 -48.12 -84.18 -11.63
C VAL A 267 -48.43 -84.90 -10.32
N LEU A 268 -47.99 -84.37 -9.17
CA LEU A 268 -48.29 -84.96 -7.86
C LEU A 268 -49.80 -84.93 -7.56
N ASN A 269 -50.49 -83.84 -7.88
CA ASN A 269 -51.94 -83.73 -7.74
C ASN A 269 -52.67 -84.73 -8.63
N ALA A 270 -52.21 -84.94 -9.88
CA ALA A 270 -52.76 -85.96 -10.76
C ALA A 270 -52.54 -87.38 -10.20
N GLN A 271 -51.36 -87.66 -9.63
CA GLN A 271 -51.08 -88.94 -8.96
C GLN A 271 -51.96 -89.13 -7.71
N VAL A 272 -52.15 -88.09 -6.90
CA VAL A 272 -53.05 -88.12 -5.74
C VAL A 272 -54.48 -88.36 -6.19
N ALA A 273 -54.94 -87.72 -7.26
CA ALA A 273 -56.28 -87.92 -7.82
C ALA A 273 -56.48 -89.36 -8.31
N ASP A 274 -55.52 -89.93 -9.05
CA ASP A 274 -55.56 -91.33 -9.51
C ASP A 274 -55.57 -92.31 -8.34
N LEU A 275 -54.70 -92.10 -7.33
CA LEU A 275 -54.72 -92.91 -6.11
C LEU A 275 -56.04 -92.79 -5.35
N ASN A 276 -56.62 -91.60 -5.30
CA ASN A 276 -57.91 -91.36 -4.65
C ASN A 276 -59.05 -92.05 -5.42
N GLU A 277 -59.01 -92.07 -6.76
CA GLU A 277 -59.95 -92.83 -7.60
C GLU A 277 -59.77 -94.35 -7.43
N GLN A 278 -58.54 -94.84 -7.29
CA GLN A 278 -58.28 -96.24 -6.95
C GLN A 278 -58.80 -96.61 -5.56
N VAL A 279 -58.68 -95.72 -4.57
CA VAL A 279 -59.24 -95.92 -3.23
C VAL A 279 -60.77 -95.87 -3.28
N GLN A 280 -61.34 -94.93 -4.02
CA GLN A 280 -62.79 -94.81 -4.18
C GLN A 280 -63.37 -96.05 -4.87
N SER A 281 -62.79 -96.51 -5.97
CA SER A 281 -63.25 -97.73 -6.66
C SER A 281 -63.14 -98.99 -5.79
N LYS A 282 -62.12 -99.09 -4.93
CA LYS A 282 -62.06 -100.14 -3.90
C LYS A 282 -63.16 -99.99 -2.85
N THR A 283 -63.43 -98.77 -2.41
CA THR A 283 -64.51 -98.47 -1.45
C THR A 283 -65.87 -98.80 -2.07
N ASP A 284 -66.11 -98.44 -3.33
CA ASP A 284 -67.34 -98.75 -4.07
C ASP A 284 -67.49 -100.27 -4.28
N ALA A 285 -66.38 -100.98 -4.52
CA ALA A 285 -66.38 -102.45 -4.59
C ALA A 285 -66.68 -103.08 -3.22
N ASP A 286 -66.11 -102.54 -2.13
CA ASP A 286 -66.41 -102.95 -0.76
C ASP A 286 -67.87 -102.65 -0.40
N ASP A 287 -68.41 -101.51 -0.82
CA ASP A 287 -69.83 -101.14 -0.66
C ASP A 287 -70.73 -102.08 -1.46
N ALA A 288 -70.36 -102.45 -2.70
CA ALA A 288 -71.09 -103.44 -3.48
C ALA A 288 -71.08 -104.83 -2.81
N ILE A 289 -69.95 -105.23 -2.21
CA ILE A 289 -69.87 -106.43 -1.38
C ILE A 289 -70.76 -106.29 -0.15
N MET A 290 -70.75 -105.15 0.54
CA MET A 290 -71.61 -104.89 1.69
C MET A 290 -73.10 -104.92 1.32
N VAL A 291 -73.48 -104.40 0.16
CA VAL A 291 -74.84 -104.50 -0.38
C VAL A 291 -75.20 -105.95 -0.66
N ALA A 292 -74.33 -106.72 -1.34
CA ALA A 292 -74.59 -108.14 -1.60
C ALA A 292 -74.65 -108.97 -0.30
N VAL A 293 -73.81 -108.65 0.69
CA VAL A 293 -73.85 -109.26 2.02
C VAL A 293 -75.14 -108.85 2.74
N ASN A 294 -75.57 -107.60 2.66
CA ASN A 294 -76.84 -107.14 3.20
C ASN A 294 -78.02 -107.82 2.51
N GLU A 295 -78.01 -107.99 1.19
CA GLU A 295 -79.01 -108.77 0.46
C GLU A 295 -79.03 -110.23 0.95
N LYS A 296 -77.87 -110.85 1.19
CA LYS A 296 -77.81 -112.18 1.80
C LYS A 296 -78.29 -112.20 3.24
N ILE A 297 -78.00 -111.17 4.02
CA ILE A 297 -78.54 -110.99 5.37
C ILE A 297 -80.04 -110.78 5.32
N GLU A 298 -80.57 -110.04 4.35
CA GLU A 298 -82.00 -109.84 4.13
C GLU A 298 -82.67 -111.12 3.63
N GLU A 299 -82.06 -111.90 2.74
CA GLU A 299 -82.52 -113.25 2.39
C GLU A 299 -82.55 -114.15 3.64
N TRP A 300 -81.52 -114.09 4.49
CA TRP A 300 -81.50 -114.82 5.76
C TRP A 300 -82.51 -114.28 6.76
N ARG A 301 -82.73 -112.96 6.80
CA ARG A 301 -83.78 -112.32 7.59
C ARG A 301 -85.14 -112.73 7.06
N ASP A 302 -85.34 -112.87 5.77
CA ASP A 302 -86.57 -113.34 5.13
C ASP A 302 -86.80 -114.81 5.43
N ILE A 303 -85.76 -115.63 5.38
CA ILE A 303 -85.84 -117.02 5.83
C ILE A 303 -86.14 -117.05 7.34
N LEU A 304 -85.49 -116.20 8.13
CA LEU A 304 -85.77 -116.07 9.56
C LEU A 304 -87.17 -115.54 9.80
N THR A 305 -87.70 -114.60 9.02
CA THR A 305 -89.05 -114.05 9.14
C THR A 305 -90.07 -115.05 8.65
N GLN A 306 -89.75 -115.91 7.69
CA GLN A 306 -90.58 -117.05 7.30
C GLN A 306 -90.59 -118.11 8.41
N LYS A 307 -89.43 -118.41 9.00
CA LYS A 307 -89.34 -119.31 10.16
C LYS A 307 -90.03 -118.70 11.38
N ASP A 308 -89.88 -117.39 11.59
CA ASP A 308 -90.56 -116.62 12.60
C ASP A 308 -92.04 -116.48 12.27
N ALA A 309 -92.47 -116.48 11.00
CA ALA A 309 -93.87 -116.50 10.61
C ALA A 309 -94.49 -117.87 10.90
N VAL A 310 -93.74 -118.95 10.72
CA VAL A 310 -94.13 -120.28 11.20
C VAL A 310 -94.15 -120.30 12.74
N ILE A 311 -93.17 -119.66 13.40
CA ILE A 311 -93.18 -119.48 14.85
C ILE A 311 -94.32 -118.56 15.28
N ILE A 312 -94.75 -117.56 14.50
CA ILE A 312 -95.88 -116.65 14.71
C ILE A 312 -97.18 -117.34 14.38
N GLU A 313 -97.21 -118.34 13.52
CA GLU A 313 -98.38 -119.19 13.35
C GLU A 313 -98.52 -120.11 14.58
N LEU A 314 -97.41 -120.61 15.11
CA LEU A 314 -97.36 -121.39 16.36
C LEU A 314 -97.59 -120.52 17.60
N GLN A 315 -97.02 -119.31 17.62
CA GLN A 315 -97.16 -118.28 18.62
C GLN A 315 -98.49 -117.57 18.46
N GLY A 316 -99.11 -117.59 17.29
CA GLY A 316 -100.43 -117.05 16.91
C GLY A 316 -101.53 -118.02 17.23
N LYS A 317 -101.26 -119.33 17.21
CA LYS A 317 -102.02 -120.31 17.99
C LYS A 317 -101.90 -120.01 19.50
N ASN A 318 -100.74 -119.52 19.94
CA ASN A 318 -100.47 -119.05 21.32
C ASN A 318 -100.97 -117.62 21.59
N PHE A 319 -101.20 -116.80 20.57
CA PHE A 319 -101.57 -115.38 20.64
C PHE A 319 -103.06 -115.27 20.39
N ALA A 320 -103.73 -116.08 19.60
CA ALA A 320 -105.18 -116.31 19.77
C ALA A 320 -105.52 -116.71 21.23
N LEU A 321 -104.58 -117.38 21.92
CA LEU A 321 -104.65 -117.64 23.36
C LEU A 321 -104.24 -116.43 24.23
N ASN A 322 -103.48 -115.45 23.73
CA ASN A 322 -102.91 -114.29 24.45
C ASN A 322 -103.39 -112.88 23.95
N GLU A 323 -104.19 -112.81 22.90
CA GLU A 323 -104.84 -111.66 22.22
C GLU A 323 -106.25 -111.47 22.79
N ASN A 324 -106.77 -112.53 23.42
CA ASN A 324 -107.67 -112.40 24.56
C ASN A 324 -107.05 -111.58 25.71
N LEU A 325 -105.71 -111.40 25.76
CA LEU A 325 -105.01 -110.82 26.91
C LEU A 325 -104.43 -109.42 26.67
N ILE A 326 -104.06 -109.03 25.45
CA ILE A 326 -103.28 -107.77 25.23
C ILE A 326 -103.75 -106.98 23.99
N ALA A 327 -105.06 -106.96 23.72
CA ALA A 327 -105.73 -105.88 22.97
C ALA A 327 -105.71 -104.51 23.71
N ALA A 328 -104.75 -104.30 24.61
CA ALA A 328 -104.85 -103.31 25.67
C ALA A 328 -103.81 -102.18 25.63
N THR A 329 -102.75 -102.22 24.80
CA THR A 329 -101.69 -101.19 24.91
C THR A 329 -100.89 -100.99 23.62
N MET A 330 -101.17 -99.91 22.87
CA MET A 330 -100.44 -99.43 21.68
C MET A 330 -99.89 -97.99 21.87
N ASP A 331 -98.76 -97.71 21.17
CA ASP A 331 -98.21 -96.47 20.54
C ASP A 331 -97.93 -95.18 21.36
N THR A 332 -96.80 -94.43 21.29
CA THR A 332 -95.81 -93.90 20.28
C THR A 332 -96.08 -92.45 19.81
N ASP A 333 -95.31 -91.45 20.32
CA ASP A 333 -95.25 -90.05 19.82
C ASP A 333 -94.02 -89.26 20.34
N LYS A 334 -92.90 -89.13 19.58
CA LYS A 334 -91.75 -88.27 20.01
C LYS A 334 -90.86 -87.64 18.92
N ALA A 335 -91.18 -87.74 17.63
CA ALA A 335 -90.28 -87.29 16.54
C ALA A 335 -90.49 -85.84 16.04
N SER A 336 -91.55 -85.14 16.45
CA SER A 336 -91.95 -83.86 15.82
C SER A 336 -91.27 -82.60 16.39
N VAL A 337 -90.67 -82.65 17.59
CA VAL A 337 -90.22 -81.44 18.30
C VAL A 337 -88.77 -81.03 17.94
N ALA A 338 -87.92 -81.96 17.48
CA ALA A 338 -86.50 -81.69 17.28
C ALA A 338 -86.17 -80.85 16.01
N ALA A 339 -87.02 -80.89 14.98
CA ALA A 339 -86.75 -80.23 13.70
C ALA A 339 -86.90 -78.70 13.74
N LEU A 340 -87.80 -78.19 14.59
CA LEU A 340 -88.12 -76.75 14.65
C LEU A 340 -87.05 -75.93 15.40
N SER A 341 -86.26 -76.55 16.29
CA SER A 341 -85.24 -75.84 17.08
C SER A 341 -83.98 -75.48 16.29
N LYS A 342 -83.70 -76.19 15.18
CA LYS A 342 -82.48 -75.99 14.39
C LYS A 342 -82.57 -74.75 13.48
N VAL A 343 -83.76 -74.48 12.93
CA VAL A 343 -83.99 -73.39 11.96
C VAL A 343 -83.90 -72.00 12.61
N ILE A 344 -84.22 -71.89 13.90
CA ILE A 344 -84.17 -70.61 14.64
C ILE A 344 -82.71 -70.16 14.84
N LYS A 345 -81.80 -71.08 15.15
CA LYS A 345 -80.37 -70.77 15.38
C LYS A 345 -79.66 -70.21 14.15
N ASP A 346 -80.00 -70.68 12.95
CA ASP A 346 -79.34 -70.24 11.72
C ASP A 346 -79.75 -68.81 11.33
N LYS A 347 -80.93 -68.35 11.79
CA LYS A 347 -81.42 -66.99 11.53
C LYS A 347 -80.81 -65.95 12.47
N ASP A 348 -80.54 -66.30 13.73
CA ASP A 348 -79.88 -65.39 14.68
C ASP A 348 -78.44 -65.07 14.24
N LYS A 349 -77.72 -66.03 13.65
CA LYS A 349 -76.35 -65.84 13.16
C LYS A 349 -76.25 -64.86 11.99
N GLN A 350 -77.22 -64.86 11.08
CA GLN A 350 -77.26 -63.90 9.96
C GLN A 350 -77.52 -62.46 10.41
N ILE A 351 -78.25 -62.27 11.52
CA ILE A 351 -78.54 -60.95 12.08
C ILE A 351 -77.27 -60.35 12.71
N GLU A 352 -76.44 -61.18 13.33
CA GLU A 352 -75.16 -60.78 13.94
C GLU A 352 -74.16 -60.27 12.89
N GLU A 353 -73.98 -61.01 11.79
CA GLU A 353 -73.03 -60.65 10.71
C GLU A 353 -73.41 -59.33 10.00
N LEU A 354 -74.70 -59.06 9.80
CA LEU A 354 -75.18 -57.82 9.19
C LEU A 354 -75.04 -56.61 10.13
N THR A 355 -75.09 -56.83 11.45
CA THR A 355 -74.94 -55.75 12.45
C THR A 355 -73.49 -55.25 12.52
N ASP A 356 -72.52 -56.15 12.38
CA ASP A 356 -71.10 -55.78 12.40
C ASP A 356 -70.67 -55.00 11.16
N GLN A 357 -71.23 -55.30 9.98
CA GLN A 357 -70.95 -54.53 8.75
C GLN A 357 -71.46 -53.09 8.84
N ILE A 358 -72.59 -52.86 9.50
CA ILE A 358 -73.13 -51.50 9.68
C ILE A 358 -72.23 -50.66 10.59
N LYS A 359 -71.60 -51.24 11.61
CA LYS A 359 -70.65 -50.52 12.47
C LYS A 359 -69.42 -50.02 11.71
N VAL A 360 -68.83 -50.87 10.87
CA VAL A 360 -67.65 -50.51 10.07
C VAL A 360 -67.94 -49.31 9.16
N TYR A 361 -69.12 -49.27 8.53
CA TYR A 361 -69.51 -48.13 7.69
C TYR A 361 -69.78 -46.84 8.47
N VAL A 362 -70.21 -46.92 9.73
CA VAL A 362 -70.38 -45.73 10.59
C VAL A 362 -69.02 -45.13 10.95
N ASP A 363 -68.05 -45.98 11.33
CA ASP A 363 -66.69 -45.54 11.68
C ASP A 363 -65.98 -44.85 10.49
N GLU A 364 -66.15 -45.37 9.26
CA GLU A 364 -65.63 -44.75 8.04
C GLU A 364 -66.32 -43.40 7.72
N MET A 365 -67.62 -43.29 8.01
CA MET A 365 -68.37 -42.06 7.76
C MET A 365 -68.00 -40.95 8.75
N GLU A 366 -67.72 -41.28 10.00
CA GLU A 366 -67.20 -40.36 11.02
C GLU A 366 -65.78 -39.87 10.68
N ALA A 367 -64.91 -40.76 10.18
CA ALA A 367 -63.57 -40.39 9.71
C ALA A 367 -63.63 -39.42 8.51
N ASN A 368 -64.53 -39.66 7.56
CA ASN A 368 -64.75 -38.77 6.41
C ASN A 368 -65.35 -37.41 6.83
N ALA A 369 -66.20 -37.38 7.86
CA ALA A 369 -66.73 -36.12 8.41
C ALA A 369 -65.63 -35.28 9.09
N ALA A 370 -64.71 -35.91 9.83
CA ALA A 370 -63.58 -35.24 10.44
C ALA A 370 -62.65 -34.59 9.39
N LEU A 371 -62.37 -35.30 8.28
CA LEU A 371 -61.57 -34.76 7.18
C LEU A 371 -62.23 -33.53 6.51
N MET A 372 -63.56 -33.55 6.33
CA MET A 372 -64.30 -32.40 5.80
C MET A 372 -64.31 -31.21 6.76
N GLU A 373 -64.35 -31.45 8.07
CA GLU A 373 -64.29 -30.39 9.09
C GLU A 373 -62.89 -29.75 9.14
N ASP A 374 -61.82 -30.53 9.00
CA ASP A 374 -60.46 -30.02 8.85
C ASP A 374 -60.29 -29.17 7.58
N MET A 375 -60.77 -29.65 6.43
CA MET A 375 -60.74 -28.87 5.18
C MET A 375 -61.58 -27.57 5.28
N LYS A 376 -62.68 -27.59 6.03
CA LYS A 376 -63.50 -26.41 6.29
C LYS A 376 -62.83 -25.44 7.28
N GLY A 377 -62.07 -25.96 8.24
CA GLY A 377 -61.22 -25.17 9.15
C GLY A 377 -60.09 -24.44 8.42
N GLU A 378 -59.50 -25.06 7.40
CA GLU A 378 -58.51 -24.40 6.51
C GLU A 378 -59.16 -23.31 5.65
N LEU A 379 -60.40 -23.51 5.19
CA LEU A 379 -61.14 -22.53 4.40
C LEU A 379 -61.61 -21.31 5.22
N GLN A 380 -61.89 -21.46 6.53
CA GLN A 380 -62.29 -20.34 7.39
C GLN A 380 -61.11 -19.46 7.84
N ARG A 381 -59.86 -19.95 7.78
CA ARG A 381 -58.65 -19.16 8.05
C ARG A 381 -58.31 -18.17 6.91
N THR A 382 -58.90 -18.32 5.73
CA THR A 382 -58.70 -17.45 4.55
C THR A 382 -59.80 -16.37 4.41
N GLY A 383 -60.30 -15.85 5.53
CA GLY A 383 -61.42 -14.88 5.57
C GLY A 383 -61.06 -13.38 5.47
N THR A 384 -59.80 -13.00 5.24
CA THR A 384 -59.40 -11.58 5.14
C THR A 384 -58.40 -11.37 4.00
N GLY A 385 -58.83 -10.72 2.91
CA GLY A 385 -58.03 -10.10 1.84
C GLY A 385 -56.64 -10.71 1.52
N PRO A 386 -56.51 -11.57 0.49
CA PRO A 386 -55.26 -12.29 0.17
C PRO A 386 -54.03 -11.40 0.01
N GLY A 387 -54.16 -10.20 -0.58
CA GLY A 387 -53.01 -9.37 -0.94
C GLY A 387 -52.27 -8.73 0.23
N ASP A 388 -52.96 -8.28 1.28
CA ASP A 388 -52.38 -7.40 2.30
C ASP A 388 -51.75 -8.18 3.47
N GLN A 389 -52.34 -9.32 3.83
CA GLN A 389 -51.75 -10.27 4.78
C GLN A 389 -50.62 -11.07 4.15
N GLN A 390 -50.73 -11.48 2.87
CA GLN A 390 -49.59 -12.09 2.18
C GLN A 390 -48.44 -11.09 2.04
N GLN A 391 -48.68 -9.82 1.73
CA GLN A 391 -47.58 -8.85 1.65
C GLN A 391 -46.91 -8.57 3.00
N LYS A 392 -47.66 -8.47 4.10
CA LYS A 392 -47.06 -8.36 5.44
C LYS A 392 -46.26 -9.60 5.80
N ARG A 393 -46.81 -10.79 5.56
CA ARG A 393 -46.13 -12.07 5.78
C ARG A 393 -44.89 -12.22 4.90
N ILE A 394 -44.94 -11.79 3.65
CA ILE A 394 -43.80 -11.79 2.73
C ILE A 394 -42.72 -10.83 3.23
N ARG A 395 -43.06 -9.63 3.72
CA ARG A 395 -42.07 -8.70 4.30
C ARG A 395 -41.44 -9.25 5.57
N GLU A 396 -42.22 -9.85 6.45
CA GLU A 396 -41.73 -10.52 7.66
C GLU A 396 -40.78 -11.66 7.31
N LEU A 397 -41.19 -12.55 6.40
CA LEU A 397 -40.35 -13.64 5.91
C LEU A 397 -39.10 -13.14 5.17
N THR A 398 -39.20 -12.03 4.44
CA THR A 398 -38.04 -11.42 3.76
C THR A 398 -37.04 -10.86 4.79
N ASN A 399 -37.53 -10.22 5.85
CA ASN A 399 -36.70 -9.72 6.94
C ASN A 399 -36.09 -10.86 7.75
N GLU A 400 -36.84 -11.92 8.00
CA GLU A 400 -36.37 -13.13 8.67
C GLU A 400 -35.31 -13.85 7.84
N ILE A 401 -35.52 -14.00 6.54
CA ILE A 401 -34.52 -14.53 5.61
C ILE A 401 -33.26 -13.66 5.61
N LYS A 402 -33.40 -12.32 5.63
CA LYS A 402 -32.25 -11.42 5.68
C LYS A 402 -31.47 -11.55 6.99
N TYR A 403 -32.18 -11.66 8.11
CA TYR A 403 -31.58 -11.88 9.43
C TYR A 403 -30.88 -13.25 9.51
N LEU A 404 -31.54 -14.31 9.05
CA LEU A 404 -30.96 -15.66 9.01
C LEU A 404 -29.76 -15.74 8.06
N LYS A 405 -29.77 -15.04 6.93
CA LYS A 405 -28.61 -14.95 6.03
C LYS A 405 -27.43 -14.24 6.67
N GLN A 406 -27.67 -13.15 7.39
CA GLN A 406 -26.60 -12.45 8.12
C GLN A 406 -26.04 -13.35 9.22
N LYS A 407 -26.91 -14.00 10.00
CA LYS A 407 -26.50 -14.92 11.05
C LYS A 407 -25.76 -16.14 10.51
N LEU A 408 -26.17 -16.67 9.36
CA LEU A 408 -25.48 -17.74 8.66
C LEU A 408 -24.09 -17.29 8.22
N LYS A 409 -23.96 -16.09 7.65
CA LYS A 409 -22.66 -15.51 7.29
C LYS A 409 -21.74 -15.35 8.51
N ASP A 410 -22.28 -14.85 9.63
CA ASP A 410 -21.52 -14.70 10.86
C ASP A 410 -21.05 -16.08 11.37
N HIS A 411 -21.94 -17.09 11.38
CA HIS A 411 -21.58 -18.46 11.72
C HIS A 411 -20.57 -19.08 10.76
N ASP A 412 -20.65 -18.81 9.45
CA ASP A 412 -19.66 -19.26 8.47
C ASP A 412 -18.30 -18.63 8.79
N THR A 413 -18.25 -17.33 9.14
CA THR A 413 -16.97 -16.70 9.53
C THR A 413 -16.39 -17.25 10.82
N ASP A 414 -17.24 -17.62 11.78
CA ASP A 414 -16.80 -18.25 13.01
C ASP A 414 -16.35 -19.70 12.78
N LEU A 415 -17.03 -20.41 11.88
CA LEU A 415 -16.66 -21.76 11.46
C LEU A 415 -15.33 -21.74 10.70
N THR A 416 -15.08 -20.78 9.80
CA THR A 416 -13.79 -20.65 9.13
C THR A 416 -12.66 -20.37 10.12
N LYS A 417 -12.89 -19.51 11.12
CA LYS A 417 -11.88 -19.26 12.17
C LYS A 417 -11.62 -20.51 13.00
N ALA A 418 -12.67 -21.24 13.36
CA ALA A 418 -12.54 -22.49 14.10
C ALA A 418 -11.84 -23.59 13.28
N GLU A 419 -12.08 -23.65 11.97
CA GLU A 419 -11.39 -24.55 11.04
C GLU A 419 -9.91 -24.18 10.89
N ASP A 420 -9.59 -22.88 10.78
CA ASP A 420 -8.21 -22.41 10.72
C ASP A 420 -7.46 -22.69 12.04
N ASP A 421 -8.08 -22.41 13.19
CA ASP A 421 -7.54 -22.75 14.51
C ASP A 421 -7.34 -24.27 14.66
N ALA A 422 -8.28 -25.09 14.19
CA ALA A 422 -8.16 -26.54 14.21
C ALA A 422 -7.01 -27.03 13.31
N ARG A 423 -6.85 -26.45 12.11
CA ARG A 423 -5.74 -26.77 11.19
C ARG A 423 -4.38 -26.42 11.79
N ASP A 424 -4.27 -25.25 12.43
CA ASP A 424 -3.04 -24.84 13.10
C ASP A 424 -2.70 -25.79 14.26
N LYS A 425 -3.70 -26.21 15.03
CA LYS A 425 -3.52 -27.20 16.11
C LYS A 425 -3.17 -28.59 15.59
N ASP A 426 -3.78 -29.03 14.49
CA ASP A 426 -3.43 -30.30 13.85
C ASP A 426 -2.00 -30.27 13.33
N LYS A 427 -1.55 -29.14 12.77
CA LYS A 427 -0.16 -28.97 12.35
C LYS A 427 0.81 -29.01 13.52
N GLU A 428 0.53 -28.31 14.61
CA GLU A 428 1.32 -28.38 15.85
C GLU A 428 1.36 -29.81 16.42
N LEU A 429 0.24 -30.54 16.34
CA LEU A 429 0.14 -31.92 16.78
C LEU A 429 0.97 -32.86 15.90
N ILE A 430 0.91 -32.70 14.57
CA ILE A 430 1.73 -33.46 13.63
C ILE A 430 3.22 -33.21 13.90
N ASP A 431 3.63 -31.94 14.05
CA ASP A 431 5.01 -31.59 14.38
C ASP A 431 5.46 -32.21 15.71
N ALA A 432 4.58 -32.22 16.72
CA ALA A 432 4.86 -32.85 18.01
C ALA A 432 4.94 -34.37 17.92
N LEU A 433 4.08 -35.02 17.12
CA LEU A 433 4.09 -36.45 16.86
C LEU A 433 5.32 -36.87 16.05
N GLU A 434 5.74 -36.07 15.07
CA GLU A 434 6.98 -36.29 14.33
C GLU A 434 8.20 -36.16 15.26
N ARG A 435 8.20 -35.19 16.18
CA ARG A 435 9.25 -35.10 17.21
C ARG A 435 9.22 -36.29 18.15
N MET A 436 8.04 -36.75 18.60
CA MET A 436 7.90 -37.98 19.39
C MET A 436 8.42 -39.21 18.67
N SER A 437 8.09 -39.37 17.38
CA SER A 437 8.60 -40.45 16.54
C SER A 437 10.13 -40.40 16.43
N LYS A 438 10.73 -39.20 16.32
CA LYS A 438 12.19 -39.00 16.35
C LYS A 438 12.83 -39.29 17.72
N TYR A 439 12.09 -39.08 18.81
CA TYR A 439 12.51 -39.50 20.15
C TYR A 439 12.45 -41.03 20.31
N GLU A 440 11.42 -41.67 19.77
CA GLU A 440 11.22 -43.12 19.80
C GLU A 440 12.21 -43.87 18.87
N SER A 441 12.57 -43.26 17.74
CA SER A 441 13.62 -43.78 16.83
C SER A 441 15.04 -43.60 17.39
N GLY A 442 15.20 -42.82 18.47
CA GLY A 442 16.49 -42.55 19.11
C GLY A 442 17.43 -41.64 18.33
N GLU A 443 16.96 -41.01 17.24
CA GLU A 443 17.74 -40.06 16.43
C GLU A 443 17.79 -38.66 17.06
N TYR A 444 16.76 -38.24 17.81
CA TYR A 444 16.84 -37.08 18.70
C TYR A 444 17.30 -37.53 20.09
N GLY A 445 18.56 -37.28 20.40
CA GLY A 445 19.16 -37.69 21.66
C GLY A 445 18.56 -36.93 22.85
N LEU A 446 18.48 -37.57 24.02
CA LEU A 446 18.20 -36.91 25.32
C LEU A 446 19.05 -35.63 25.52
N ALA A 447 20.26 -35.61 24.94
CA ALA A 447 21.16 -34.46 24.95
C ALA A 447 20.60 -33.25 24.17
N GLU A 448 19.97 -33.47 23.02
CA GLU A 448 19.40 -32.42 22.17
C GLU A 448 18.11 -31.87 22.80
N ALA A 449 17.24 -32.74 23.32
CA ALA A 449 16.05 -32.31 24.07
C ALA A 449 16.43 -31.49 25.33
N VAL A 450 17.47 -31.91 26.06
CA VAL A 450 17.96 -31.16 27.23
C VAL A 450 18.58 -29.81 26.81
N GLN A 451 19.24 -29.75 25.65
CA GLN A 451 19.80 -28.51 25.13
C GLN A 451 18.70 -27.54 24.68
N GLU A 452 17.69 -28.02 23.96
CA GLU A 452 16.52 -27.23 23.56
C GLU A 452 15.76 -26.69 24.77
N ILE A 453 15.54 -27.50 25.81
CA ILE A 453 14.93 -27.04 27.07
C ILE A 453 15.77 -25.95 27.74
N LYS A 454 17.11 -26.07 27.72
CA LYS A 454 18.00 -25.03 28.27
C LYS A 454 17.91 -23.73 27.48
N ASP A 455 17.85 -23.83 26.16
CA ASP A 455 17.78 -22.69 25.25
C ASP A 455 16.42 -21.98 25.36
N CYS A 456 15.31 -22.74 25.40
CA CYS A 456 13.99 -22.21 25.71
C CYS A 456 13.96 -21.53 27.10
N LYS A 457 14.52 -22.16 28.15
CA LYS A 457 14.63 -21.52 29.48
C LYS A 457 15.51 -20.27 29.47
N HIS A 458 16.48 -20.18 28.58
CA HIS A 458 17.28 -18.97 28.42
C HIS A 458 16.47 -17.87 27.73
N GLN A 459 15.76 -18.20 26.65
CA GLN A 459 14.89 -17.26 25.96
C GLN A 459 13.77 -16.73 26.87
N VAL A 460 13.12 -17.59 27.66
CA VAL A 460 12.11 -17.18 28.64
C VAL A 460 12.70 -16.16 29.62
N ARG A 461 13.89 -16.41 30.18
CA ARG A 461 14.56 -15.45 31.08
C ARG A 461 14.89 -14.11 30.41
N ILE A 462 15.28 -14.11 29.13
CA ILE A 462 15.51 -12.87 28.39
C ILE A 462 14.20 -12.11 28.21
N ARG A 463 13.12 -12.82 27.84
CA ARG A 463 11.78 -12.22 27.66
C ARG A 463 11.23 -11.68 28.97
N ASP A 464 11.36 -12.41 30.07
CA ASP A 464 10.96 -11.95 31.40
C ASP A 464 11.68 -10.66 31.79
N ARG A 465 13.00 -10.60 31.57
CA ARG A 465 13.77 -9.37 31.78
C ARG A 465 13.30 -8.22 30.89
N GLN A 466 13.01 -8.49 29.62
CA GLN A 466 12.48 -7.47 28.71
C GLN A 466 11.10 -6.98 29.16
N ILE A 467 10.24 -7.87 29.66
CA ILE A 467 8.93 -7.52 30.22
C ILE A 467 9.09 -6.65 31.46
N GLU A 468 10.02 -6.99 32.36
CA GLU A 468 10.35 -6.17 33.53
C GLU A 468 10.84 -4.78 33.12
N GLU A 469 11.76 -4.69 32.15
CA GLU A 469 12.28 -3.42 31.63
C GLU A 469 11.16 -2.59 30.99
N LEU A 470 10.27 -3.21 30.20
CA LEU A 470 9.11 -2.55 29.61
C LEU A 470 8.12 -2.07 30.67
N THR A 471 7.88 -2.88 31.71
CA THR A 471 6.99 -2.50 32.82
C THR A 471 7.57 -1.30 33.59
N GLN A 472 8.89 -1.26 33.80
CA GLN A 472 9.54 -0.08 34.38
C GLN A 472 9.40 1.16 33.49
N VAL A 473 9.50 1.02 32.17
CA VAL A 473 9.28 2.13 31.23
C VAL A 473 7.83 2.58 31.26
N ILE A 474 6.87 1.66 31.26
CA ILE A 474 5.43 1.94 31.38
C ILE A 474 5.17 2.73 32.66
N ASN A 475 5.61 2.22 33.81
CA ASN A 475 5.41 2.91 35.09
C ASN A 475 6.03 4.32 35.08
N LYS A 476 7.21 4.51 34.48
CA LYS A 476 7.84 5.84 34.33
C LYS A 476 7.04 6.77 33.42
N ILE A 477 6.46 6.23 32.34
CA ILE A 477 5.63 7.00 31.42
C ILE A 477 4.30 7.35 32.09
N GLU A 478 3.69 6.41 32.82
CA GLU A 478 2.46 6.64 33.60
C GLU A 478 2.67 7.72 34.65
N MET A 479 3.79 7.70 35.40
CA MET A 479 4.11 8.79 36.32
C MET A 479 4.20 10.14 35.60
N LYS A 480 4.92 10.21 34.47
CA LYS A 480 5.01 11.45 33.68
C LYS A 480 3.67 11.87 33.08
N PHE A 481 2.83 10.89 32.72
CA PHE A 481 1.50 11.15 32.19
C PHE A 481 0.63 11.76 33.28
N ASN A 482 0.66 11.21 34.49
CA ASN A 482 -0.05 11.77 35.64
C ASN A 482 0.48 13.17 35.98
N ASP A 483 1.80 13.40 36.00
CA ASP A 483 2.37 14.74 36.22
C ASP A 483 1.85 15.76 35.19
N LEU A 484 1.78 15.35 33.91
CA LEU A 484 1.24 16.20 32.83
C LEU A 484 -0.27 16.37 32.91
N GLU A 485 -1.00 15.35 33.39
CA GLU A 485 -2.44 15.42 33.63
C GLU A 485 -2.74 16.40 34.76
N GLU A 486 -2.02 16.32 35.87
CA GLU A 486 -2.09 17.28 36.98
C GLU A 486 -1.74 18.71 36.53
N GLU A 487 -0.69 18.89 35.73
CA GLU A 487 -0.35 20.19 35.14
C GLU A 487 -1.48 20.69 34.22
N ASN A 488 -2.08 19.81 33.42
CA ASN A 488 -3.20 20.16 32.55
C ASN A 488 -4.45 20.56 33.36
N GLU A 489 -4.75 19.84 34.43
CA GLU A 489 -5.82 20.16 35.36
C GLU A 489 -5.60 21.53 36.02
N ASP A 490 -4.39 21.84 36.50
CA ASP A 490 -4.06 23.16 37.07
C ASP A 490 -4.14 24.28 36.02
N LEU A 491 -3.63 24.05 34.80
CA LEU A 491 -3.73 25.01 33.71
C LEU A 491 -5.18 25.26 33.29
N ARG A 492 -6.02 24.22 33.21
CA ARG A 492 -7.46 24.36 32.95
C ARG A 492 -8.15 25.14 34.06
N TYR A 493 -7.85 24.83 35.31
CA TYR A 493 -8.38 25.55 36.46
C TYR A 493 -8.01 27.04 36.41
N ARG A 494 -6.75 27.37 36.11
CA ARG A 494 -6.29 28.77 35.94
C ARG A 494 -6.97 29.50 34.77
N LEU A 495 -7.35 28.76 33.72
CA LEU A 495 -8.06 29.30 32.55
C LEU A 495 -9.59 29.34 32.73
N GLY A 496 -10.11 28.89 33.88
CA GLY A 496 -11.55 28.86 34.18
C GLY A 496 -12.32 27.79 33.40
N LEU A 497 -11.63 26.76 32.90
CA LEU A 497 -12.22 25.60 32.24
C LEU A 497 -12.41 24.48 33.27
N ASP A 498 -13.43 23.64 33.09
CA ASP A 498 -13.62 22.46 33.93
C ASP A 498 -12.46 21.47 33.70
N PRO A 499 -11.70 21.08 34.75
CA PRO A 499 -10.57 20.17 34.60
C PRO A 499 -10.92 18.83 33.93
N ARG A 500 -12.13 18.31 34.15
CA ARG A 500 -12.57 16.97 33.70
C ARG A 500 -13.39 16.97 32.42
N GLU A 501 -13.79 18.14 31.90
CA GLU A 501 -14.55 18.20 30.66
C GLU A 501 -13.62 17.96 29.44
N PRO A 502 -13.98 17.07 28.50
CA PRO A 502 -13.19 16.83 27.30
C PRO A 502 -13.31 18.02 26.34
N ILE A 503 -12.20 18.71 26.10
CA ILE A 503 -12.12 19.81 25.13
C ILE A 503 -12.17 19.23 23.70
N ASP A 504 -12.93 19.88 22.81
CA ASP A 504 -12.92 19.51 21.39
C ASP A 504 -11.56 19.83 20.75
N LEU A 505 -10.84 18.77 20.35
CA LEU A 505 -9.52 18.85 19.74
C LEU A 505 -9.56 18.73 18.21
N THR A 506 -10.73 18.75 17.57
CA THR A 506 -10.84 18.57 16.12
C THR A 506 -10.02 19.58 15.32
N GLU A 507 -10.14 20.88 15.62
CA GLU A 507 -9.35 21.94 14.97
C GLU A 507 -7.85 21.82 15.27
N PHE A 508 -7.49 21.47 16.52
CA PHE A 508 -6.09 21.26 16.90
C PHE A 508 -5.48 20.05 16.18
N LYS A 509 -6.23 18.95 16.05
CA LYS A 509 -5.83 17.76 15.29
C LYS A 509 -5.67 18.07 13.81
N ALA A 510 -6.60 18.85 13.23
CA ALA A 510 -6.51 19.30 11.84
C ALA A 510 -5.27 20.18 11.60
N ASN A 511 -5.03 21.18 12.45
CA ASN A 511 -3.84 22.04 12.37
C ASN A 511 -2.53 21.26 12.61
N LYS A 512 -2.52 20.28 13.52
CA LYS A 512 -1.37 19.39 13.73
C LYS A 512 -1.10 18.50 12.51
N SER A 513 -2.15 18.01 11.85
CA SER A 513 -2.02 17.26 10.60
C SER A 513 -1.43 18.14 9.49
N LYS A 514 -1.95 19.36 9.34
CA LYS A 514 -1.45 20.34 8.38
C LYS A 514 0.03 20.67 8.60
N ARG A 515 0.44 20.94 9.85
CA ARG A 515 1.87 21.18 10.17
C ARG A 515 2.75 19.98 9.86
N LYS A 516 2.29 18.76 10.14
CA LYS A 516 3.04 17.54 9.76
C LYS A 516 3.18 17.42 8.24
N GLU A 517 2.16 17.81 7.49
CA GLU A 517 2.20 17.81 6.03
C GLU A 517 3.14 18.89 5.49
N GLU A 518 3.14 20.08 6.09
CA GLU A 518 4.10 21.16 5.81
C GLU A 518 5.55 20.71 6.12
N GLU A 519 5.78 20.05 7.27
CA GLU A 519 7.08 19.48 7.63
C GLU A 519 7.53 18.38 6.66
N LYS A 520 6.61 17.53 6.19
CA LYS A 520 6.91 16.52 5.17
C LYS A 520 7.27 17.16 3.83
N ALA A 521 6.51 18.19 3.41
CA ALA A 521 6.80 18.93 2.19
C ALA A 521 8.15 19.64 2.27
N LEU A 522 8.47 20.25 3.41
CA LEU A 522 9.77 20.88 3.65
C LEU A 522 10.90 19.86 3.61
N ASN A 523 10.73 18.69 4.26
CA ASN A 523 11.71 17.62 4.19
C ASN A 523 11.94 17.13 2.76
N PHE A 524 10.88 17.04 1.94
CA PHE A 524 11.01 16.68 0.54
C PHE A 524 11.82 17.72 -0.26
N ILE A 525 11.59 19.01 -0.02
CA ILE A 525 12.37 20.10 -0.64
C ILE A 525 13.84 20.03 -0.21
N LEU A 526 14.09 19.84 1.09
CA LEU A 526 15.45 19.72 1.63
C LEU A 526 16.17 18.49 1.08
N GLN A 527 15.48 17.36 0.95
CA GLN A 527 16.05 16.14 0.38
C GLN A 527 16.42 16.33 -1.08
N ARG A 528 15.56 16.99 -1.87
CA ARG A 528 15.88 17.34 -3.26
C ARG A 528 17.06 18.31 -3.35
N GLU A 529 17.20 19.22 -2.39
CA GLU A 529 18.35 20.12 -2.35
C GLU A 529 19.64 19.37 -1.96
N ILE A 530 19.56 18.41 -1.04
CA ILE A 530 20.68 17.50 -0.74
C ILE A 530 21.09 16.72 -1.99
N GLU A 531 20.14 16.16 -2.74
CA GLU A 531 20.43 15.43 -3.99
C GLU A 531 21.15 16.31 -5.01
N LYS A 532 20.71 17.56 -5.22
CA LYS A 532 21.43 18.50 -6.10
C LYS A 532 22.84 18.79 -5.61
N LEU A 533 23.01 19.03 -4.30
CA LEU A 533 24.33 19.27 -3.71
C LEU A 533 25.23 18.02 -3.81
N GLU A 534 24.65 16.82 -3.75
CA GLU A 534 25.34 15.57 -3.98
C GLU A 534 25.78 15.42 -5.44
N ASP A 535 24.91 15.77 -6.40
CA ASP A 535 25.25 15.81 -7.82
C ASP A 535 26.38 16.81 -8.11
N GLU A 536 26.29 18.03 -7.57
CA GLU A 536 27.34 19.04 -7.66
C GLU A 536 28.66 18.56 -7.06
N ARG A 537 28.61 17.92 -5.88
CA ARG A 537 29.78 17.29 -5.25
C ARG A 537 30.36 16.19 -6.12
N ILE A 538 29.54 15.35 -6.74
CA ILE A 538 29.98 14.27 -7.64
C ILE A 538 30.67 14.86 -8.86
N ASP A 539 30.11 15.90 -9.46
CA ASP A 539 30.68 16.56 -10.64
C ASP A 539 31.98 17.30 -10.31
N LEU A 540 32.07 17.97 -9.16
CA LEU A 540 33.32 18.52 -8.66
C LEU A 540 34.37 17.42 -8.43
N LYS A 541 34.00 16.28 -7.85
CA LYS A 541 34.90 15.12 -7.73
C LYS A 541 35.32 14.53 -9.07
N LYS A 542 34.44 14.51 -10.09
CA LYS A 542 34.80 14.09 -11.47
C LYS A 542 35.79 15.08 -12.08
N LYS A 543 35.58 16.39 -11.91
CA LYS A 543 36.53 17.45 -12.35
C LYS A 543 37.88 17.29 -11.65
N MET A 544 37.90 17.08 -10.33
CA MET A 544 39.13 16.82 -9.58
C MET A 544 39.85 15.56 -10.07
N ARG A 545 39.14 14.45 -10.32
CA ARG A 545 39.75 13.22 -10.87
C ARG A 545 40.33 13.42 -12.27
N LYS A 546 39.62 14.13 -13.16
CA LYS A 546 40.14 14.48 -14.49
C LYS A 546 41.38 15.36 -14.38
N MET A 547 41.35 16.36 -13.50
CA MET A 547 42.50 17.23 -13.24
C MET A 547 43.68 16.40 -12.71
N ALA A 548 43.49 15.60 -11.67
CA ALA A 548 44.50 14.69 -11.15
C ALA A 548 45.04 13.71 -12.21
N GLN A 549 44.19 13.20 -13.11
CA GLN A 549 44.61 12.34 -14.22
C GLN A 549 45.47 13.11 -15.24
N THR A 550 45.09 14.33 -15.61
CA THR A 550 45.91 15.18 -16.49
C THR A 550 47.24 15.55 -15.86
N ILE A 551 47.26 15.78 -14.54
CA ILE A 551 48.48 16.05 -13.76
C ILE A 551 49.36 14.81 -13.76
N GLY A 552 48.79 13.63 -13.48
CA GLY A 552 49.52 12.35 -13.53
C GLY A 552 50.08 12.03 -14.91
N GLN A 553 49.31 12.24 -15.98
CA GLN A 553 49.78 12.09 -17.36
C GLN A 553 50.93 13.05 -17.69
N ARG A 554 50.85 14.30 -17.22
CA ARG A 554 51.88 15.31 -17.41
C ARG A 554 53.15 14.99 -16.60
N ALA A 555 53.01 14.47 -15.38
CA ALA A 555 54.11 14.00 -14.54
C ALA A 555 54.86 12.84 -15.22
N VAL A 556 54.13 11.85 -15.74
CA VAL A 556 54.70 10.72 -16.50
C VAL A 556 55.40 11.19 -17.77
N ALA A 557 54.79 12.10 -18.54
CA ALA A 557 55.39 12.65 -19.76
C ALA A 557 56.69 13.45 -19.49
N LEU A 558 56.80 14.05 -18.30
CA LEU A 558 57.99 14.80 -17.86
C LEU A 558 58.98 13.95 -17.05
N GLY A 559 58.68 12.67 -16.82
CA GLY A 559 59.52 11.76 -16.03
C GLY A 559 59.69 12.16 -14.56
N LEU A 560 58.75 12.97 -14.03
CA LEU A 560 58.76 13.44 -12.65
C LEU A 560 57.84 12.55 -11.78
N PRO A 561 58.19 12.29 -10.52
CA PRO A 561 57.26 11.66 -9.59
C PRO A 561 56.04 12.56 -9.35
N ALA A 562 54.88 11.94 -9.09
CA ALA A 562 53.61 12.65 -8.99
C ALA A 562 53.60 13.74 -7.89
N GLU A 563 54.35 13.54 -6.81
CA GLU A 563 54.52 14.48 -5.69
C GLU A 563 55.23 15.76 -6.12
N ASP A 564 56.27 15.67 -6.96
CA ASP A 564 57.04 16.83 -7.44
C ASP A 564 56.24 17.67 -8.44
N MET A 565 55.38 17.03 -9.25
CA MET A 565 54.51 17.75 -10.20
C MET A 565 53.42 18.55 -9.48
N ILE A 566 52.90 18.04 -8.36
CA ILE A 566 51.94 18.76 -7.51
C ILE A 566 52.62 19.99 -6.89
N ALA A 567 53.82 19.84 -6.33
CA ALA A 567 54.59 20.95 -5.77
C ALA A 567 54.91 22.05 -6.80
N VAL A 568 55.21 21.68 -8.06
CA VAL A 568 55.43 22.64 -9.15
C VAL A 568 54.16 23.40 -9.51
N MET A 569 52.99 22.75 -9.47
CA MET A 569 51.70 23.41 -9.74
C MET A 569 51.29 24.33 -8.60
N ASP A 570 51.47 23.91 -7.35
CA ASP A 570 51.24 24.74 -6.17
C ASP A 570 52.11 26.00 -6.23
N PHE A 571 53.40 25.85 -6.57
CA PHE A 571 54.31 26.98 -6.78
C PHE A 571 53.88 27.88 -7.96
N GLN A 572 53.29 27.31 -9.02
CA GLN A 572 52.77 28.06 -10.16
C GLN A 572 51.51 28.86 -9.81
N GLU A 573 50.63 28.33 -8.98
CA GLU A 573 49.47 29.05 -8.44
C GLU A 573 49.89 30.12 -7.44
N GLU A 574 50.88 29.85 -6.59
CA GLU A 574 51.46 30.81 -5.66
C GLU A 574 52.12 31.99 -6.39
N LEU A 575 52.75 31.73 -7.53
CA LEU A 575 53.28 32.77 -8.44
C LEU A 575 52.17 33.58 -9.14
N LYS A 576 51.04 32.95 -9.49
CA LYS A 576 49.88 33.65 -10.09
C LYS A 576 49.19 34.56 -9.07
N THR A 577 49.03 34.08 -7.84
CA THR A 577 48.44 34.86 -6.74
C THR A 577 49.37 35.99 -6.27
N GLN A 578 50.69 35.77 -6.22
CA GLN A 578 51.68 36.84 -5.95
C GLN A 578 51.75 37.90 -7.06
N ARG A 579 51.46 37.56 -8.31
CA ARG A 579 51.39 38.54 -9.42
C ARG A 579 50.20 39.50 -9.30
N LEU A 580 49.13 39.10 -8.62
CA LEU A 580 47.97 39.96 -8.34
C LEU A 580 48.21 40.93 -7.16
N GLN A 581 49.23 40.70 -6.33
CA GLN A 581 49.55 41.54 -5.16
C GLN A 581 50.61 42.64 -5.42
N LYS A 582 51.22 42.71 -6.62
CA LYS A 582 52.30 43.66 -6.95
C LYS A 582 51.86 44.86 -7.80
N THR A 583 50.73 45.47 -7.46
CA THR A 583 50.39 46.84 -7.87
C THR A 583 50.02 47.65 -6.63
N GLY A 584 50.70 48.77 -6.42
CA GLY A 584 50.33 49.79 -5.44
C GLY A 584 50.68 51.18 -5.99
N PRO A 585 50.34 52.28 -5.30
CA PRO A 585 49.40 52.44 -4.19
C PRO A 585 48.32 53.50 -4.49
N SER A 586 47.06 53.24 -4.14
CA SER A 586 46.06 54.24 -3.75
C SER A 586 44.85 53.47 -3.19
N ILE A 587 44.03 54.09 -2.33
CA ILE A 587 42.85 53.50 -1.64
C ILE A 587 43.17 52.57 -0.43
N ALA A 588 44.30 51.85 -0.42
CA ALA A 588 44.64 50.89 0.64
C ALA A 588 44.84 51.51 2.05
N THR A 589 45.22 52.78 2.15
CA THR A 589 45.41 53.48 3.43
C THR A 589 44.10 53.92 4.07
N SER A 590 43.06 54.16 3.27
CA SER A 590 41.70 54.45 3.77
C SER A 590 40.99 53.15 4.16
N ILE A 591 41.15 52.10 3.36
CA ILE A 591 40.67 50.75 3.70
C ILE A 591 41.33 50.25 4.98
N ARG A 592 42.61 50.53 5.27
CA ARG A 592 43.22 50.15 6.56
C ARG A 592 42.51 50.72 7.79
N LYS A 593 41.97 51.93 7.72
CA LYS A 593 41.23 52.54 8.84
C LYS A 593 39.82 51.95 8.98
N GLU A 594 39.17 51.62 7.86
CA GLU A 594 37.91 50.86 7.85
C GLU A 594 38.14 49.43 8.38
N VAL A 595 39.22 48.77 7.96
CA VAL A 595 39.61 47.41 8.35
C VAL A 595 40.04 47.35 9.82
N GLU A 596 40.68 48.36 10.40
CA GLU A 596 40.94 48.40 11.85
C GLU A 596 39.64 48.52 12.67
N LYS A 597 38.62 49.21 12.13
CA LYS A 597 37.29 49.32 12.72
C LYS A 597 36.52 48.00 12.60
N GLU A 598 36.56 47.36 11.43
CA GLU A 598 35.98 46.04 11.20
C GLU A 598 36.73 44.94 11.97
N GLU A 599 38.06 45.00 12.13
CA GLU A 599 38.84 44.08 12.96
C GLU A 599 38.48 44.18 14.44
N SER A 600 38.14 45.39 14.91
CA SER A 600 37.64 45.60 16.27
C SER A 600 36.25 44.97 16.45
N GLN A 601 35.38 45.07 15.44
CA GLN A 601 34.06 44.42 15.44
C GLN A 601 34.18 42.88 15.29
N ILE A 602 35.12 42.40 14.48
CA ILE A 602 35.44 40.99 14.28
C ILE A 602 36.04 40.41 15.57
N LYS A 603 36.85 41.14 16.34
CA LYS A 603 37.33 40.70 17.66
C LYS A 603 36.18 40.51 18.65
N VAL A 604 35.17 41.39 18.65
CA VAL A 604 33.97 41.24 19.49
C VAL A 604 33.15 40.02 19.04
N ASN A 605 32.98 39.83 17.73
CA ASN A 605 32.30 38.66 17.18
C ASN A 605 33.10 37.36 17.40
N GLN A 606 34.43 37.40 17.39
CA GLN A 606 35.31 36.26 17.70
C GLN A 606 35.26 35.87 19.17
N VAL A 607 35.04 36.82 20.10
CA VAL A 607 34.81 36.51 21.51
C VAL A 607 33.46 35.80 21.70
N GLN A 608 32.42 36.24 21.00
CA GLN A 608 31.12 35.56 20.99
C GLN A 608 31.17 34.18 20.31
N LEU A 609 31.93 34.04 19.22
CA LEU A 609 32.23 32.76 18.58
C LEU A 609 33.04 31.84 19.51
N ARG A 610 34.02 32.34 20.27
CA ARG A 610 34.76 31.55 21.26
C ARG A 610 33.88 31.07 22.41
N GLU A 611 32.92 31.86 22.85
CA GLU A 611 31.91 31.41 23.84
C GLU A 611 30.97 30.35 23.24
N GLY A 612 30.62 30.48 21.96
CA GLY A 612 29.91 29.45 21.20
C GLY A 612 30.72 28.17 21.01
N GLU A 613 32.01 28.28 20.69
CA GLU A 613 32.97 27.19 20.55
C GLU A 613 33.28 26.50 21.89
N GLN A 614 33.26 27.22 23.01
CA GLN A 614 33.34 26.61 24.34
C GLN A 614 32.09 25.78 24.65
N LYS A 615 30.89 26.27 24.31
CA LYS A 615 29.63 25.53 24.48
C LYS A 615 29.54 24.31 23.54
N LEU A 616 29.98 24.47 22.29
CA LEU A 616 30.15 23.37 21.33
C LEU A 616 31.24 22.38 21.79
N GLY A 617 32.34 22.88 22.36
CA GLY A 617 33.43 22.09 22.91
C GLY A 617 33.02 21.28 24.14
N THR A 618 32.13 21.81 24.99
CA THR A 618 31.51 21.04 26.08
C THR A 618 30.56 19.98 25.55
N GLY A 619 29.76 20.28 24.52
CA GLY A 619 28.92 19.29 23.82
C GLY A 619 29.75 18.20 23.12
N LEU A 620 30.86 18.56 22.48
CA LEU A 620 31.81 17.64 21.86
C LEU A 620 32.52 16.76 22.89
N LYS A 621 32.81 17.25 24.09
CA LYS A 621 33.36 16.42 25.20
C LYS A 621 32.33 15.41 25.72
N GLU A 622 31.05 15.73 25.74
CA GLU A 622 29.97 14.77 26.03
C GLU A 622 29.79 13.73 24.91
N VAL A 623 29.85 14.17 23.65
CA VAL A 623 29.83 13.27 22.48
C VAL A 623 31.06 12.36 22.46
N ASN A 624 32.25 12.87 22.83
CA ASN A 624 33.47 12.08 22.89
C ASN A 624 33.52 11.12 24.10
N ARG A 625 32.74 11.37 25.17
CA ARG A 625 32.48 10.37 26.23
C ARG A 625 31.57 9.23 25.75
N LYS A 626 30.68 9.50 24.79
CA LYS A 626 29.80 8.49 24.16
C LYS A 626 30.43 7.85 22.90
N GLY A 627 31.44 8.48 22.31
CA GLY A 627 32.17 8.04 21.12
C GLY A 627 32.74 6.61 21.20
N PRO A 628 33.37 6.19 22.32
CA PRO A 628 33.85 4.82 22.48
C PRO A 628 32.73 3.79 22.42
N ASN A 629 31.57 4.09 23.03
CA ASN A 629 30.41 3.20 23.02
C ASN A 629 29.75 3.10 21.63
N ILE A 630 29.74 4.20 20.88
CA ILE A 630 29.24 4.21 19.49
C ILE A 630 30.20 3.47 18.57
N PHE A 631 31.52 3.60 18.76
CA PHE A 631 32.53 2.87 17.98
C PHE A 631 32.48 1.36 18.25
N THR A 632 32.36 0.92 19.51
CA THR A 632 32.13 -0.50 19.84
C THR A 632 30.79 -1.00 19.30
N GLY A 633 29.73 -0.18 19.36
CA GLY A 633 28.43 -0.52 18.78
C GLY A 633 28.50 -0.70 17.27
N LEU A 634 29.18 0.21 16.55
CA LEU A 634 29.42 0.10 15.12
C LEU A 634 30.30 -1.10 14.77
N MET A 635 31.30 -1.42 15.58
CA MET A 635 32.16 -2.59 15.33
C MET A 635 31.37 -3.90 15.49
N ILE A 636 30.52 -4.00 16.51
CA ILE A 636 29.62 -5.15 16.70
C ILE A 636 28.60 -5.23 15.56
N ILE A 637 27.99 -4.12 15.16
CA ILE A 637 27.07 -4.09 14.02
C ILE A 637 27.79 -4.53 12.74
N HIS A 638 29.02 -4.10 12.51
CA HIS A 638 29.79 -4.46 11.32
C HIS A 638 30.28 -5.92 11.34
N GLU A 639 30.54 -6.49 12.53
CA GLU A 639 30.85 -7.92 12.72
C GLU A 639 29.60 -8.77 12.45
N VAL A 640 28.46 -8.40 13.02
CA VAL A 640 27.15 -9.06 12.81
C VAL A 640 26.74 -8.95 11.34
N GLN A 641 26.92 -7.79 10.70
CA GLN A 641 26.66 -7.65 9.26
C GLN A 641 27.56 -8.57 8.44
N ARG A 642 28.84 -8.71 8.81
CA ARG A 642 29.78 -9.59 8.11
C ARG A 642 29.40 -11.07 8.27
N GLU A 643 28.94 -11.49 9.45
CA GLU A 643 28.43 -12.86 9.68
C GLU A 643 27.14 -13.10 8.89
N ASN A 644 26.18 -12.17 8.93
CA ASN A 644 24.96 -12.27 8.14
C ASN A 644 25.23 -12.37 6.64
N PHE A 645 26.22 -11.62 6.10
CA PHE A 645 26.61 -11.73 4.69
C PHE A 645 27.17 -13.11 4.35
N LYS A 646 27.97 -13.72 5.24
CA LYS A 646 28.50 -15.08 5.03
C LYS A 646 27.39 -16.13 5.08
N GLU A 647 26.43 -15.97 5.99
CA GLU A 647 25.30 -16.88 6.12
C GLU A 647 24.37 -16.80 4.90
N ILE A 648 24.11 -15.57 4.41
CA ILE A 648 23.38 -15.34 3.16
C ILE A 648 24.11 -15.99 1.97
N ASP A 649 25.43 -15.84 1.85
CA ASP A 649 26.21 -16.48 0.78
C ASP A 649 26.16 -18.02 0.87
N ASN A 650 26.18 -18.59 2.08
CA ASN A 650 26.03 -20.03 2.28
C ASN A 650 24.64 -20.51 1.87
N LEU A 651 23.58 -19.80 2.26
CA LEU A 651 22.21 -20.11 1.87
C LEU A 651 22.00 -20.00 0.36
N TYR A 652 22.64 -19.03 -0.31
CA TYR A 652 22.61 -18.95 -1.78
C TYR A 652 23.30 -20.14 -2.45
N ARG A 653 24.44 -20.61 -1.91
CA ARG A 653 25.11 -21.81 -2.41
C ARG A 653 24.29 -23.07 -2.18
N GLU A 654 23.65 -23.19 -1.03
CA GLU A 654 22.80 -24.32 -0.70
C GLU A 654 21.54 -24.36 -1.57
N ASN A 655 20.89 -23.22 -1.78
CA ASN A 655 19.78 -23.09 -2.73
C ASN A 655 20.21 -23.43 -4.16
N ALA A 656 21.41 -23.03 -4.59
CA ALA A 656 21.93 -23.40 -5.90
C ALA A 656 22.12 -24.92 -6.03
N LYS A 657 22.59 -25.60 -4.97
CA LYS A 657 22.71 -27.07 -4.93
C LYS A 657 21.33 -27.74 -4.97
N PHE A 658 20.38 -27.30 -4.15
CA PHE A 658 19.02 -27.84 -4.15
C PHE A 658 18.31 -27.64 -5.48
N LYS A 659 18.49 -26.47 -6.12
CA LYS A 659 17.96 -26.19 -7.44
C LYS A 659 18.55 -27.14 -8.50
N SER A 660 19.87 -27.33 -8.50
CA SER A 660 20.52 -28.29 -9.40
C SER A 660 20.04 -29.74 -9.17
N ARG A 661 19.79 -30.13 -7.91
CA ARG A 661 19.26 -31.47 -7.58
C ARG A 661 17.81 -31.63 -8.04
N THR A 662 17.00 -30.59 -7.89
CA THR A 662 15.61 -30.57 -8.35
C THR A 662 15.53 -30.66 -9.87
N ASP A 663 16.34 -29.87 -10.59
CA ASP A 663 16.44 -29.92 -12.05
C ASP A 663 16.90 -31.31 -12.56
N GLN A 664 17.76 -31.98 -11.80
CA GLN A 664 18.20 -33.34 -12.11
C GLN A 664 17.08 -34.37 -11.90
N LEU A 665 16.38 -34.30 -10.77
CA LEU A 665 15.25 -35.19 -10.49
C LEU A 665 14.09 -34.97 -11.46
N GLU A 666 13.83 -33.74 -11.89
CA GLU A 666 12.79 -33.44 -12.88
C GLU A 666 13.12 -34.06 -14.25
N LYS A 667 14.41 -34.05 -14.65
CA LYS A 667 14.87 -34.72 -15.87
C LYS A 667 14.76 -36.24 -15.75
N GLU A 668 15.10 -36.81 -14.60
CA GLU A 668 14.95 -38.24 -14.33
C GLU A 668 13.47 -38.65 -14.35
N ASN A 669 12.57 -37.90 -13.71
CA ASN A 669 11.13 -38.16 -13.77
C ASN A 669 10.57 -38.07 -15.19
N LYS A 670 10.96 -37.07 -15.98
CA LYS A 670 10.56 -36.96 -17.40
C LYS A 670 11.00 -38.17 -18.23
N GLN A 671 12.21 -38.68 -17.98
CA GLN A 671 12.72 -39.88 -18.65
C GLN A 671 11.98 -41.15 -18.20
N LEU A 672 11.65 -41.27 -16.91
CA LEU A 672 10.82 -42.37 -16.41
C LEU A 672 9.40 -42.35 -16.98
N GLU A 673 8.77 -41.18 -17.06
CA GLU A 673 7.44 -41.02 -17.68
C GLU A 673 7.46 -41.41 -19.16
N GLN A 674 8.52 -41.06 -19.90
CA GLN A 674 8.71 -41.50 -21.28
C GLN A 674 8.90 -43.01 -21.36
N GLY A 675 9.72 -43.59 -20.48
CA GLY A 675 9.90 -45.03 -20.37
C GLY A 675 8.59 -45.78 -20.07
N LEU A 676 7.76 -45.26 -19.16
CA LEU A 676 6.45 -45.83 -18.85
C LEU A 676 5.46 -45.69 -20.02
N LYS A 677 5.51 -44.59 -20.79
CA LYS A 677 4.73 -44.44 -22.03
C LYS A 677 5.15 -45.47 -23.07
N GLU A 678 6.45 -45.69 -23.27
CA GLU A 678 6.98 -46.75 -24.16
C GLU A 678 6.50 -48.13 -23.71
N VAL A 679 6.48 -48.42 -22.40
CA VAL A 679 5.95 -49.67 -21.85
C VAL A 679 4.46 -49.84 -22.16
N ILE A 680 3.65 -48.80 -21.93
CA ILE A 680 2.22 -48.85 -22.20
C ILE A 680 1.93 -49.01 -23.70
N GLU A 681 2.69 -48.36 -24.56
CA GLU A 681 2.54 -48.44 -26.02
C GLU A 681 2.94 -49.82 -26.56
N ASN A 682 4.04 -50.40 -26.06
CA ASN A 682 4.46 -51.76 -26.39
C ASN A 682 3.46 -52.82 -25.85
N LEU A 683 2.88 -52.61 -24.67
CA LEU A 683 1.84 -53.50 -24.13
C LEU A 683 0.53 -53.41 -24.92
N LYS A 684 0.19 -52.24 -25.49
CA LYS A 684 -1.00 -52.06 -26.35
C LYS A 684 -0.83 -52.71 -27.72
N THR A 685 0.39 -52.77 -28.25
CA THR A 685 0.68 -53.42 -29.54
C THR A 685 0.91 -54.93 -29.42
N TYR A 686 1.08 -55.44 -28.20
CA TYR A 686 1.19 -56.86 -27.91
C TYR A 686 -0.17 -57.56 -27.97
N SER A 687 -0.36 -58.42 -28.97
CA SER A 687 -1.54 -59.30 -29.08
C SER A 687 -1.09 -60.77 -28.93
N PRO A 688 -1.68 -61.56 -28.01
CA PRO A 688 -1.21 -62.91 -27.69
C PRO A 688 -1.62 -63.97 -28.73
N GLU A 689 -2.27 -63.59 -29.83
CA GLU A 689 -2.65 -64.52 -30.89
C GLU A 689 -1.58 -64.63 -31.97
N LYS A 690 -0.54 -65.41 -31.66
CA LYS A 690 0.07 -66.43 -32.53
C LYS A 690 1.40 -66.81 -31.88
N GLY A 691 1.49 -68.06 -31.46
CA GLY A 691 2.76 -68.64 -31.07
C GLY A 691 3.73 -68.58 -32.25
N GLU A 692 4.75 -67.74 -32.12
CA GLU A 692 6.16 -68.03 -32.42
C GLU A 692 6.98 -66.75 -32.22
N VAL A 693 8.14 -66.95 -31.57
CA VAL A 693 9.20 -65.97 -31.24
C VAL A 693 8.87 -65.03 -30.07
N GLU A 694 9.59 -65.21 -28.95
CA GLU A 694 9.77 -64.19 -27.91
C GLU A 694 10.22 -62.89 -28.58
N THR A 695 9.27 -62.02 -28.89
CA THR A 695 9.58 -60.67 -29.38
C THR A 695 10.04 -59.90 -28.15
N GLN A 696 11.36 -59.84 -27.97
CA GLN A 696 11.99 -59.16 -26.86
C GLN A 696 11.52 -57.69 -26.86
N MET A 697 10.67 -57.33 -25.90
CA MET A 697 10.20 -55.96 -25.75
C MET A 697 11.42 -55.08 -25.45
N GLN A 698 11.71 -54.13 -26.34
CA GLN A 698 12.81 -53.19 -26.16
C GLN A 698 12.28 -51.89 -25.56
N PHE A 699 12.95 -51.40 -24.53
CA PHE A 699 12.59 -50.14 -23.86
C PHE A 699 13.81 -49.21 -23.89
N PRO A 700 14.10 -48.57 -25.04
CA PRO A 700 15.35 -47.85 -25.25
C PRO A 700 15.61 -46.76 -24.21
N THR A 701 14.55 -46.11 -23.69
CA THR A 701 14.68 -45.06 -22.68
C THR A 701 14.96 -45.64 -21.29
N LEU A 702 14.33 -46.76 -20.92
CA LEU A 702 14.60 -47.46 -19.65
C LEU A 702 15.96 -48.14 -19.65
N GLU A 703 16.36 -48.76 -20.76
CA GLU A 703 17.68 -49.38 -20.92
C GLU A 703 18.82 -48.35 -20.82
N LYS A 704 18.63 -47.15 -21.40
CA LYS A 704 19.58 -46.04 -21.24
C LYS A 704 19.63 -45.50 -19.81
N MET A 705 18.48 -45.43 -19.12
CA MET A 705 18.46 -45.04 -17.70
C MET A 705 19.16 -46.08 -16.83
N LEU A 706 18.94 -47.37 -17.08
CA LEU A 706 19.59 -48.46 -16.35
C LEU A 706 21.11 -48.40 -16.55
N ALA A 707 21.57 -48.23 -17.79
CA ALA A 707 22.99 -48.05 -18.10
C ALA A 707 23.57 -46.79 -17.44
N ALA A 708 22.82 -45.70 -17.35
CA ALA A 708 23.23 -44.47 -16.68
C ALA A 708 23.29 -44.61 -15.15
N ILE A 709 22.37 -45.38 -14.55
CA ILE A 709 22.35 -45.71 -13.12
C ILE A 709 23.50 -46.65 -12.77
N GLU A 710 23.75 -47.67 -13.58
CA GLU A 710 24.90 -48.57 -13.43
C GLU A 710 26.22 -47.81 -13.58
N ALA A 711 26.31 -46.88 -14.54
CA ALA A 711 27.46 -45.99 -14.67
C ALA A 711 27.63 -45.04 -13.47
N LYS A 712 26.54 -44.46 -12.94
CA LYS A 712 26.57 -43.64 -11.72
C LYS A 712 27.01 -44.44 -10.49
N ASN A 713 26.56 -45.68 -10.35
CA ASN A 713 26.95 -46.58 -9.25
C ASN A 713 28.41 -47.03 -9.37
N LEU A 714 28.93 -47.22 -10.59
CA LEU A 714 30.34 -47.52 -10.85
C LEU A 714 31.26 -46.31 -10.64
N LEU A 715 30.77 -45.09 -10.86
CA LEU A 715 31.53 -43.83 -10.70
C LEU A 715 31.54 -43.28 -9.26
N GLY A 716 30.78 -43.87 -8.33
CA GLY A 716 30.92 -43.66 -6.90
C GLY A 716 30.91 -42.20 -6.45
N ASN A 717 29.74 -41.54 -6.48
CA ASN A 717 29.57 -40.29 -5.73
C ASN A 717 29.38 -40.62 -4.23
N TYR A 718 30.50 -40.83 -3.52
CA TYR A 718 30.53 -40.76 -2.07
C TYR A 718 30.29 -39.31 -1.64
N ASP A 719 29.15 -39.09 -0.99
CA ASP A 719 28.87 -37.86 -0.25
C ASP A 719 29.86 -37.75 0.91
N THR A 720 30.87 -36.89 0.78
CA THR A 720 31.92 -36.70 1.78
C THR A 720 31.50 -35.76 2.92
N SER A 721 30.22 -35.40 3.02
CA SER A 721 29.71 -34.50 4.06
C SER A 721 29.28 -35.21 5.36
N LEU A 722 29.31 -36.55 5.42
CA LEU A 722 28.83 -37.34 6.57
C LEU A 722 29.92 -37.93 7.49
N SER A 723 31.19 -37.51 7.38
CA SER A 723 32.28 -38.09 8.21
C SER A 723 32.90 -37.19 9.30
N GLU A 724 32.48 -35.93 9.46
CA GLU A 724 32.92 -35.12 10.61
C GLU A 724 31.93 -35.22 11.77
N GLY A 725 31.84 -36.41 12.34
CA GLY A 725 30.90 -36.70 13.42
C GLY A 725 31.34 -37.81 14.36
N THR A 726 32.64 -38.02 14.56
CA THR A 726 33.15 -38.90 15.64
C THR A 726 34.62 -38.63 15.93
N SER A 727 34.89 -37.60 16.72
CA SER A 727 36.09 -37.51 17.58
C SER A 727 35.83 -36.47 18.66
N ARG A 728 35.33 -36.94 19.80
CA ARG A 728 35.58 -36.35 21.12
C ARG A 728 36.27 -37.39 21.97
#